data_AF-A0A835SIH9-F1
#
_entry.id   AF-A0A835SIH9-F1
#
_cell.length_a   1.000
_cell.length_b   1.000
_cell.length_c   1.000
_cell.angle_alpha   90.00
_cell.angle_beta   90.00
_cell.angle_gamma   90.00
#
_symmetry.space_group_name_H-M   'P 1'
#
loop_
_entity.id
_entity.type
_entity.pdbx_description
1 polymer ?
#
loop_
_entity_poly.entity_id
_entity_poly.type
_entity_poly.pdbx_seq_one_letter_code
_entity_poly.pdbx_strand_id
1 'polypeptide(L)'
;MAGRSTGGEGAKADKAGGGGSNANANGGGGQAQPHTPNSTSERIYSAKQLTDALKSGLAAVKDQLQVLAILDGTALSWPGVGQAVDDMEFLTDMTSQTTNKLEADKKGLQAQLDEANGEVVTLRESLASASAQRDDVQRQLNASSKELRDTRSSLDETRRELQQTKQEVWALEKQRADLASELDRTKQEMDFLEGECSSLRTTNSEQSSQITSLKEDLAARRSDVGHLKQMSAELKQSVEHLKGQLESTQEALTGAQTNLQHVRSEKQHYEKESGRLAEEAARLGAELERASREVTRLKEWTDVIKKVEADKLREEQAAHGRSRAAAEAAAAEAEKREALLAADVKGRAEQLAARVNELELQRKSNALLQLQIKDLQKQLGLAQGERNAAAAARDEQRAAAGKLQAEIQRMKLEWAAKEQERTVAEGAVREAAAADRARLKAQLEEAVKETALARTMAEGWQRDVREARARIGEEQAKFAALAKELEAARAQLSDGRVENVRTGAVAETAAAGLRQQLAAKEEELRRVRYEGASAQKQLEKAIERLQREVDASATEIARLKAGEDALFTRLPPVARAATIQEDLEALRRALRERIANAGGYSHTDHHQPSHYGLATAPAVAGGGGGGGTSLPALQTGSPQSQGRAPPPGAPPERPPHLRNKTR
;
A
#
# COMPACT_ATOMS: atom_id res chain seq x y z
N MET A 1 10.57 52.08 4.26
CA MET A 1 10.85 52.15 5.71
C MET A 1 11.94 51.12 5.97
N ALA A 2 13.17 51.45 6.37
CA ALA A 2 13.60 52.11 7.62
C ALA A 2 13.41 51.19 8.84
N GLY A 3 14.45 50.83 9.61
CA GLY A 3 15.90 51.08 9.44
C GLY A 3 16.72 50.83 10.72
N ARG A 4 18.06 50.97 10.62
CA ARG A 4 19.10 50.77 11.67
C ARG A 4 19.29 49.30 12.12
N SER A 5 20.49 48.74 12.30
CA SER A 5 21.88 49.25 12.42
C SER A 5 22.31 49.87 13.76
N THR A 6 22.81 48.98 14.62
CA THR A 6 23.82 49.12 15.69
C THR A 6 24.51 47.74 15.79
N GLY A 7 25.79 47.56 16.05
CA GLY A 7 26.84 48.46 16.54
C GLY A 7 27.64 47.70 17.60
N GLY A 8 28.92 47.41 17.36
CA GLY A 8 29.74 46.59 18.24
C GLY A 8 31.23 46.84 18.02
N GLU A 9 31.96 47.06 19.12
CA GLU A 9 33.35 47.52 19.12
C GLU A 9 34.35 46.43 19.55
N GLY A 10 35.60 46.61 19.10
CA GLY A 10 36.78 46.09 19.78
C GLY A 10 37.58 45.01 19.04
N ALA A 11 38.91 44.90 19.23
CA ALA A 11 39.84 45.84 19.87
C ALA A 11 41.31 45.43 19.57
N LYS A 12 42.24 46.41 19.57
CA LYS A 12 43.72 46.24 19.64
C LYS A 12 44.41 45.53 18.44
N ALA A 13 45.72 45.65 18.21
CA ALA A 13 46.70 46.73 18.50
C ALA A 13 48.03 46.50 17.73
N ASP A 14 48.86 47.54 17.69
CA ASP A 14 50.34 47.54 17.57
C ASP A 14 51.09 47.17 16.25
N LYS A 15 51.86 48.18 15.80
CA LYS A 15 53.28 48.16 15.34
C LYS A 15 53.71 47.70 13.93
N ALA A 16 54.08 48.73 13.15
CA ALA A 16 55.44 49.03 12.64
C ALA A 16 55.98 48.38 11.35
N GLY A 17 56.79 49.15 10.58
CA GLY A 17 57.84 48.56 9.72
C GLY A 17 58.16 49.19 8.35
N GLY A 18 58.62 50.45 8.25
CA GLY A 18 59.38 50.99 7.10
C GLY A 18 58.64 51.17 5.74
N GLY A 19 59.24 51.85 4.74
CA GLY A 19 60.43 52.70 4.79
C GLY A 19 61.05 53.03 3.41
N GLY A 20 61.29 54.32 3.14
CA GLY A 20 62.16 54.82 2.05
C GLY A 20 61.55 54.92 0.63
N SER A 21 62.15 55.64 -0.34
CA SER A 21 63.28 56.58 -0.27
C SER A 21 63.42 57.41 -1.57
N ASN A 22 63.73 58.73 -1.43
CA ASN A 22 64.41 59.60 -2.41
C ASN A 22 63.79 59.78 -3.83
N ALA A 23 64.17 60.77 -4.64
CA ALA A 23 65.13 61.89 -4.52
C ALA A 23 64.55 63.11 -5.31
N ASN A 24 65.05 64.35 -5.31
CA ASN A 24 66.00 65.18 -4.56
C ASN A 24 66.52 66.24 -5.57
N ALA A 25 67.07 67.36 -5.07
CA ALA A 25 67.88 68.36 -5.78
C ALA A 25 67.18 69.32 -6.78
N ASN A 26 67.69 70.54 -7.01
CA ASN A 26 68.43 71.48 -6.13
C ASN A 26 68.46 72.87 -6.83
N GLY A 27 68.73 73.94 -6.08
CA GLY A 27 69.02 75.29 -6.62
C GLY A 27 67.98 76.34 -6.22
N GLY A 28 68.30 77.44 -5.53
CA GLY A 28 69.61 77.89 -5.02
C GLY A 28 69.99 79.25 -5.58
N GLY A 29 69.61 80.31 -4.85
CA GLY A 29 69.74 81.71 -5.26
C GLY A 29 68.57 82.51 -4.69
N GLY A 30 68.71 83.43 -3.74
CA GLY A 30 69.95 84.03 -3.22
C GLY A 30 70.17 85.45 -3.74
N GLN A 31 69.13 86.28 -3.76
CA GLN A 31 69.28 87.72 -4.00
C GLN A 31 69.73 88.40 -2.71
N ALA A 32 70.96 88.90 -2.72
CA ALA A 32 71.55 89.67 -1.62
C ALA A 32 71.00 91.09 -1.57
N GLN A 33 71.12 91.73 -0.39
CA GLN A 33 70.90 93.16 -0.25
C GLN A 33 71.96 93.94 -1.07
N PRO A 34 71.58 94.99 -1.82
CA PRO A 34 72.54 95.96 -2.33
C PRO A 34 73.03 96.82 -1.15
N HIS A 35 74.21 96.50 -0.61
CA HIS A 35 74.92 97.38 0.31
C HIS A 35 75.19 98.73 -0.38
N THR A 36 74.97 99.84 0.32
CA THR A 36 75.38 101.18 -0.12
C THR A 36 76.88 101.38 0.07
N PRO A 37 77.71 101.49 -0.98
CA PRO A 37 79.09 101.91 -0.83
C PRO A 37 79.13 103.43 -0.77
N ASN A 38 79.39 103.97 0.42
CA ASN A 38 79.66 105.39 0.59
C ASN A 38 81.08 105.70 0.07
N SER A 39 81.19 105.92 -1.24
CA SER A 39 82.44 106.33 -1.90
C SER A 39 82.34 107.77 -2.37
N THR A 40 83.49 108.46 -2.30
CA THR A 40 83.69 109.83 -2.80
C THR A 40 83.15 110.02 -4.22
N SER A 41 82.47 111.14 -4.44
CA SER A 41 81.95 111.56 -5.74
C SER A 41 83.05 111.95 -6.73
N GLU A 42 83.83 110.97 -7.18
CA GLU A 42 84.60 111.10 -8.42
C GLU A 42 83.63 111.46 -9.53
N ARG A 43 83.85 112.61 -10.18
CA ARG A 43 83.15 112.94 -11.42
C ARG A 43 83.67 112.03 -12.52
N ILE A 44 83.04 110.87 -12.68
CA ILE A 44 83.20 110.00 -13.84
C ILE A 44 82.60 110.75 -15.04
N TYR A 45 83.39 111.64 -15.64
CA TYR A 45 83.06 112.28 -16.90
C TYR A 45 82.91 111.20 -17.97
N SER A 46 81.82 111.25 -18.74
CA SER A 46 81.66 110.31 -19.86
C SER A 46 82.76 110.54 -20.91
N ALA A 47 83.10 109.53 -21.70
CA ALA A 47 84.08 109.67 -22.78
C ALA A 47 83.74 110.83 -23.73
N LYS A 48 82.44 111.10 -23.93
CA LYS A 48 81.93 112.26 -24.65
C LYS A 48 82.21 113.58 -23.91
N GLN A 49 81.89 113.69 -22.61
CA GLN A 49 82.21 114.87 -21.81
C GLN A 49 83.72 115.17 -21.76
N LEU A 50 84.57 114.13 -21.73
CA LEU A 50 86.02 114.27 -21.84
C LEU A 50 86.44 114.75 -23.23
N THR A 51 85.84 114.22 -24.30
CA THR A 51 86.07 114.67 -25.69
C THR A 51 85.65 116.13 -25.89
N ASP A 52 84.47 116.51 -25.40
CA ASP A 52 83.94 117.87 -25.51
C ASP A 52 84.80 118.86 -24.69
N ALA A 53 85.32 118.43 -23.53
CA ALA A 53 86.29 119.18 -22.74
C ALA A 53 87.66 119.31 -23.44
N LEU A 54 88.16 118.27 -24.12
CA LEU A 54 89.38 118.33 -24.92
C LEU A 54 89.22 119.30 -26.10
N LYS A 55 88.09 119.27 -26.82
CA LYS A 55 87.78 120.22 -27.90
C LYS A 55 87.70 121.66 -27.41
N SER A 56 87.04 121.89 -26.28
CA SER A 56 86.96 123.21 -25.64
C SER A 56 88.32 123.72 -25.16
N GLY A 57 89.13 122.85 -24.56
CA GLY A 57 90.49 123.18 -24.11
C GLY A 57 91.43 123.50 -25.27
N LEU A 58 91.38 122.71 -26.37
CA LEU A 58 92.17 122.98 -27.56
C LEU A 58 91.77 124.28 -28.25
N ALA A 59 90.47 124.57 -28.34
CA ALA A 59 89.98 125.86 -28.83
C ALA A 59 90.51 127.03 -27.99
N ALA A 60 90.46 126.94 -26.66
CA ALA A 60 91.01 127.97 -25.77
C ALA A 60 92.53 128.16 -25.94
N VAL A 61 93.30 127.10 -26.20
CA VAL A 61 94.74 127.18 -26.53
C VAL A 61 94.95 127.84 -27.90
N LYS A 62 94.13 127.51 -28.89
CA LYS A 62 94.16 128.08 -30.25
C LYS A 62 93.86 129.59 -30.22
N ASP A 63 92.87 130.01 -29.43
CA ASP A 63 92.53 131.42 -29.20
C ASP A 63 93.67 132.16 -28.46
N GLN A 64 94.26 131.56 -27.43
CA GLN A 64 95.41 132.15 -26.72
C GLN A 64 96.63 132.34 -27.63
N LEU A 65 96.92 131.37 -28.51
CA LEU A 65 98.00 131.47 -29.49
C LEU A 65 97.72 132.55 -30.55
N GLN A 66 96.46 132.74 -30.99
CA GLN A 66 96.09 133.84 -31.87
C GLN A 66 96.28 135.21 -31.18
N VAL A 67 95.86 135.36 -29.92
CA VAL A 67 96.06 136.60 -29.14
C VAL A 67 97.55 136.91 -28.96
N LEU A 68 98.38 135.91 -28.66
CA LEU A 68 99.83 136.07 -28.55
C LEU A 68 100.48 136.46 -29.89
N ALA A 69 99.99 135.93 -31.01
CA ALA A 69 100.47 136.29 -32.34
C ALA A 69 100.09 137.71 -32.77
N ILE A 70 98.96 138.24 -32.30
CA ILE A 70 98.57 139.66 -32.51
C ILE A 70 99.46 140.60 -31.68
N LEU A 71 99.96 140.16 -30.52
CA LEU A 71 100.73 140.99 -29.58
C LEU A 71 102.21 141.17 -29.96
N ASP A 72 102.88 140.13 -30.47
CA ASP A 72 104.33 140.15 -30.77
C ASP A 72 104.68 139.57 -32.15
N GLY A 73 103.71 139.03 -32.90
CA GLY A 73 103.94 138.36 -34.19
C GLY A 73 104.63 136.99 -34.10
N THR A 74 105.43 136.75 -33.06
CA THR A 74 106.31 135.57 -32.96
C THR A 74 105.58 134.26 -32.63
N ALA A 75 104.45 134.28 -31.92
CA ALA A 75 103.83 133.06 -31.41
C ALA A 75 103.34 132.08 -32.50
N LEU A 76 102.91 132.57 -33.67
CA LEU A 76 102.60 131.75 -34.84
C LEU A 76 103.85 131.41 -35.69
N SER A 77 105.01 132.02 -35.43
CA SER A 77 106.27 131.75 -36.11
C SER A 77 107.21 130.82 -35.31
N TRP A 78 106.78 130.29 -34.17
CA TRP A 78 107.55 129.30 -33.39
C TRP A 78 107.56 127.95 -34.13
N PRO A 79 108.72 127.42 -34.56
CA PRO A 79 108.79 126.20 -35.36
C PRO A 79 108.12 125.00 -34.67
N GLY A 80 107.20 124.35 -35.36
CA GLY A 80 106.48 123.17 -34.86
C GLY A 80 105.26 123.44 -33.97
N VAL A 81 105.01 124.68 -33.51
CA VAL A 81 103.85 124.97 -32.64
C VAL A 81 102.52 124.83 -33.40
N GLY A 82 102.45 125.34 -34.64
CA GLY A 82 101.28 125.13 -35.52
C GLY A 82 101.01 123.64 -35.76
N GLN A 83 102.03 122.90 -36.17
CA GLN A 83 101.95 121.44 -36.36
C GLN A 83 101.49 120.71 -35.10
N ALA A 84 101.98 121.08 -33.91
CA ALA A 84 101.54 120.46 -32.66
C ALA A 84 100.06 120.76 -32.33
N VAL A 85 99.54 121.94 -32.70
CA VAL A 85 98.11 122.26 -32.58
C VAL A 85 97.29 121.46 -33.60
N ASP A 86 97.72 121.40 -34.85
CA ASP A 86 97.05 120.63 -35.91
C ASP A 86 97.04 119.11 -35.60
N ASP A 87 98.15 118.58 -35.09
CA ASP A 87 98.28 117.18 -34.63
C ASP A 87 97.37 116.91 -33.42
N MET A 88 97.26 117.85 -32.47
CA MET A 88 96.32 117.76 -31.35
C MET A 88 94.85 117.87 -31.81
N GLU A 89 94.56 118.67 -32.84
CA GLU A 89 93.21 118.79 -33.43
C GLU A 89 92.83 117.49 -34.13
N PHE A 90 93.73 116.93 -34.93
CA PHE A 90 93.58 115.61 -35.54
C PHE A 90 93.42 114.49 -34.49
N LEU A 91 94.23 114.46 -33.43
CA LEU A 91 94.09 113.47 -32.36
C LEU A 91 92.79 113.65 -31.57
N THR A 92 92.34 114.89 -31.36
CA THR A 92 91.08 115.18 -30.67
C THR A 92 89.87 114.80 -31.52
N ASP A 93 89.91 115.02 -32.84
CA ASP A 93 88.87 114.55 -33.76
C ASP A 93 88.90 113.03 -33.95
N MET A 94 90.08 112.40 -34.00
CA MET A 94 90.21 110.93 -33.99
C MET A 94 89.64 110.32 -32.70
N THR A 95 89.90 110.95 -31.55
CA THR A 95 89.31 110.57 -30.25
C THR A 95 87.81 110.78 -30.24
N SER A 96 87.32 111.86 -30.86
CA SER A 96 85.89 112.15 -31.02
C SER A 96 85.20 111.14 -31.94
N GLN A 97 85.83 110.77 -33.07
CA GLN A 97 85.31 109.80 -34.03
C GLN A 97 85.27 108.38 -33.44
N THR A 98 86.34 107.97 -32.74
CA THR A 98 86.37 106.67 -32.05
C THR A 98 85.38 106.63 -30.88
N THR A 99 85.25 107.70 -30.09
CA THR A 99 84.23 107.79 -29.02
C THR A 99 82.81 107.75 -29.57
N ASN A 100 82.50 108.51 -30.62
CA ASN A 100 81.18 108.47 -31.28
C ASN A 100 80.90 107.09 -31.88
N LYS A 101 81.91 106.42 -32.47
CA LYS A 101 81.76 105.04 -32.94
C LYS A 101 81.48 104.08 -31.78
N LEU A 102 82.22 104.16 -30.69
CA LEU A 102 81.98 103.32 -29.50
C LEU A 102 80.62 103.60 -28.84
N GLU A 103 80.11 104.83 -28.86
CA GLU A 103 78.72 105.12 -28.45
C GLU A 103 77.70 104.49 -29.41
N ALA A 104 77.97 104.45 -30.72
CA ALA A 104 77.10 103.81 -31.71
C ALA A 104 77.14 102.27 -31.60
N ASP A 105 78.33 101.67 -31.52
CA ASP A 105 78.54 100.24 -31.32
C ASP A 105 77.91 99.79 -30.00
N LYS A 106 78.07 100.57 -28.91
CA LYS A 106 77.37 100.31 -27.64
C LYS A 106 75.86 100.35 -27.79
N LYS A 107 75.28 101.34 -28.49
CA LYS A 107 73.83 101.41 -28.73
C LYS A 107 73.33 100.24 -29.60
N GLY A 108 74.11 99.81 -30.58
CA GLY A 108 73.82 98.63 -31.40
C GLY A 108 73.80 97.34 -30.57
N LEU A 109 74.83 97.12 -29.74
CA LEU A 109 74.89 95.99 -28.81
C LEU A 109 73.78 96.04 -27.74
N GLN A 110 73.42 97.24 -27.27
CA GLN A 110 72.30 97.44 -26.35
C GLN A 110 70.97 97.03 -27.01
N ALA A 111 70.70 97.49 -28.23
CA ALA A 111 69.50 97.12 -28.98
C ALA A 111 69.45 95.62 -29.31
N GLN A 112 70.57 95.01 -29.71
CA GLN A 112 70.67 93.56 -29.93
C GLN A 112 70.44 92.76 -28.64
N LEU A 113 70.91 93.25 -27.48
CA LEU A 113 70.65 92.63 -26.18
C LEU A 113 69.16 92.75 -25.79
N ASP A 114 68.54 93.90 -26.03
CA ASP A 114 67.12 94.13 -25.74
C ASP A 114 66.22 93.28 -26.66
N GLU A 115 66.58 93.14 -27.95
CA GLU A 115 65.89 92.28 -28.92
C GLU A 115 66.05 90.79 -28.58
N ALA A 116 67.27 90.32 -28.29
CA ALA A 116 67.52 88.94 -27.84
C ALA A 116 66.84 88.62 -26.49
N ASN A 117 66.70 89.60 -25.59
CA ASN A 117 65.88 89.45 -24.38
C ASN A 117 64.39 89.28 -24.72
N GLY A 118 63.87 90.00 -25.72
CA GLY A 118 62.52 89.82 -26.25
C GLY A 118 62.30 88.44 -26.87
N GLU A 119 63.23 87.95 -27.67
CA GLU A 119 63.22 86.57 -28.18
C GLU A 119 63.22 85.54 -27.04
N VAL A 120 64.09 85.71 -26.03
CA VAL A 120 64.14 84.81 -24.86
C VAL A 120 62.83 84.83 -24.06
N VAL A 121 62.12 85.96 -23.97
CA VAL A 121 60.78 86.02 -23.34
C VAL A 121 59.75 85.25 -24.17
N THR A 122 59.63 85.53 -25.47
CA THR A 122 58.64 84.84 -26.34
C THR A 122 58.92 83.34 -26.49
N LEU A 123 60.20 82.92 -26.48
CA LEU A 123 60.59 81.51 -26.43
C LEU A 123 60.23 80.85 -25.09
N ARG A 124 60.30 81.56 -23.95
CA ARG A 124 59.82 81.04 -22.66
C ARG A 124 58.31 80.91 -22.62
N GLU A 125 57.57 81.88 -23.15
CA GLU A 125 56.11 81.85 -23.21
C GLU A 125 55.59 80.73 -24.12
N SER A 126 56.18 80.56 -25.30
CA SER A 126 55.86 79.44 -26.20
C SER A 126 56.24 78.08 -25.63
N LEU A 127 57.38 77.95 -24.93
CA LEU A 127 57.75 76.73 -24.22
C LEU A 127 56.79 76.40 -23.06
N ALA A 128 56.34 77.41 -22.31
CA ALA A 128 55.33 77.24 -21.26
C ALA A 128 53.98 76.78 -21.83
N SER A 129 53.54 77.40 -22.93
CA SER A 129 52.32 77.02 -23.67
C SER A 129 52.41 75.58 -24.20
N ALA A 130 53.52 75.21 -24.86
CA ALA A 130 53.76 73.87 -25.35
C ALA A 130 53.83 72.82 -24.21
N SER A 131 54.36 73.20 -23.05
CA SER A 131 54.33 72.33 -21.85
C SER A 131 52.90 72.13 -21.34
N ALA A 132 52.10 73.20 -21.24
CA ALA A 132 50.71 73.10 -20.81
C ALA A 132 49.87 72.25 -21.79
N GLN A 133 50.09 72.38 -23.10
CA GLN A 133 49.45 71.54 -24.12
C GLN A 133 49.87 70.08 -24.01
N ARG A 134 51.16 69.78 -23.81
CA ARG A 134 51.65 68.40 -23.57
C ARG A 134 50.98 67.79 -22.34
N ASP A 135 50.90 68.55 -21.25
CA ASP A 135 50.36 68.07 -19.98
C ASP A 135 48.84 67.86 -20.06
N ASP A 136 48.12 68.63 -20.88
CA ASP A 136 46.71 68.39 -21.16
C ASP A 136 46.48 67.18 -22.08
N VAL A 137 47.23 67.05 -23.17
CA VAL A 137 47.19 65.86 -24.04
C VAL A 137 47.52 64.58 -23.24
N GLN A 138 48.45 64.65 -22.28
CA GLN A 138 48.75 63.53 -21.38
C GLN A 138 47.57 63.19 -20.45
N ARG A 139 46.80 64.17 -19.98
CA ARG A 139 45.56 63.94 -19.20
C ARG A 139 44.48 63.31 -20.07
N GLN A 140 44.25 63.83 -21.28
CA GLN A 140 43.29 63.28 -22.24
C GLN A 140 43.63 61.83 -22.59
N LEU A 141 44.89 61.54 -22.92
CA LEU A 141 45.38 60.19 -23.19
C LEU A 141 45.16 59.25 -21.99
N ASN A 142 45.44 59.71 -20.77
CA ASN A 142 45.21 58.93 -19.55
C ASN A 142 43.72 58.66 -19.29
N ALA A 143 42.84 59.62 -19.59
CA ALA A 143 41.39 59.49 -19.48
C ALA A 143 40.83 58.49 -20.50
N SER A 144 41.12 58.66 -21.79
CA SER A 144 40.72 57.70 -22.84
C SER A 144 41.30 56.30 -22.60
N SER A 145 42.53 56.20 -22.08
CA SER A 145 43.14 54.93 -21.67
C SER A 145 42.50 54.31 -20.42
N LYS A 146 41.71 55.06 -19.65
CA LYS A 146 40.84 54.52 -18.58
C LYS A 146 39.51 54.06 -19.17
N GLU A 147 38.86 54.89 -19.97
CA GLU A 147 37.59 54.58 -20.65
C GLU A 147 37.69 53.32 -21.52
N LEU A 148 38.80 53.12 -22.24
CA LEU A 148 39.08 51.89 -23.00
C LEU A 148 39.26 50.63 -22.14
N ARG A 149 39.65 50.76 -20.86
CA ARG A 149 39.69 49.65 -19.90
C ARG A 149 38.31 49.39 -19.29
N ASP A 150 37.61 50.45 -18.89
CA ASP A 150 36.28 50.37 -18.28
C ASP A 150 35.24 49.80 -19.27
N THR A 151 35.23 50.27 -20.52
CA THR A 151 34.38 49.73 -21.60
C THR A 151 34.75 48.30 -21.97
N ARG A 152 36.04 47.93 -22.02
CA ARG A 152 36.46 46.55 -22.26
C ARG A 152 36.03 45.61 -21.14
N SER A 153 36.10 46.06 -19.88
CA SER A 153 35.61 45.31 -18.72
C SER A 153 34.10 45.05 -18.84
N SER A 154 33.32 46.07 -19.19
CA SER A 154 31.88 45.95 -19.45
C SER A 154 31.55 45.03 -20.63
N LEU A 155 32.35 45.05 -21.70
CA LEU A 155 32.21 44.14 -22.84
C LEU A 155 32.52 42.68 -22.46
N ASP A 156 33.55 42.44 -21.66
CA ASP A 156 33.85 41.09 -21.17
C ASP A 156 32.80 40.58 -20.18
N GLU A 157 32.16 41.46 -19.38
CA GLU A 157 31.08 41.08 -18.45
C GLU A 157 29.76 40.79 -19.17
N THR A 158 29.29 41.68 -20.05
CA THR A 158 28.09 41.42 -20.87
C THR A 158 28.25 40.18 -21.76
N ARG A 159 29.49 39.82 -22.11
CA ARG A 159 29.81 38.56 -22.79
C ARG A 159 29.73 37.33 -21.88
N ARG A 160 29.94 37.45 -20.56
CA ARG A 160 29.66 36.39 -19.56
C ARG A 160 28.16 36.21 -19.39
N GLU A 161 27.44 37.32 -19.16
CA GLU A 161 25.96 37.34 -19.05
C GLU A 161 25.32 36.66 -20.28
N LEU A 162 25.74 37.02 -21.50
CA LEU A 162 25.24 36.43 -22.75
C LEU A 162 25.56 34.92 -22.91
N GLN A 163 26.57 34.39 -22.23
CA GLN A 163 26.84 32.94 -22.21
C GLN A 163 26.02 32.23 -21.14
N GLN A 164 25.85 32.84 -19.95
CA GLN A 164 24.98 32.32 -18.91
C GLN A 164 23.52 32.24 -19.38
N THR A 165 22.96 33.33 -19.93
CA THR A 165 21.58 33.34 -20.41
C THR A 165 21.35 32.34 -21.54
N LYS A 166 22.36 32.02 -22.35
CA LYS A 166 22.26 30.95 -23.36
C LYS A 166 22.22 29.55 -22.74
N GLN A 167 22.96 29.31 -21.66
CA GLN A 167 22.89 28.05 -20.93
C GLN A 167 21.55 27.90 -20.20
N GLU A 168 21.03 28.99 -19.63
CA GLU A 168 19.71 29.04 -18.99
C GLU A 168 18.58 28.79 -20.01
N VAL A 169 18.62 29.44 -21.19
CA VAL A 169 17.66 29.18 -22.28
C VAL A 169 17.71 27.71 -22.72
N TRP A 170 18.91 27.13 -22.93
CA TRP A 170 19.04 25.73 -23.32
C TRP A 170 18.50 24.77 -22.26
N ALA A 171 18.75 25.06 -20.97
CA ALA A 171 18.20 24.28 -19.87
C ALA A 171 16.66 24.36 -19.79
N LEU A 172 16.09 25.55 -20.00
CA LEU A 172 14.64 25.77 -20.06
C LEU A 172 14.00 25.10 -21.29
N GLU A 173 14.66 25.12 -22.45
CA GLU A 173 14.20 24.39 -23.65
C GLU A 173 14.20 22.87 -23.42
N LYS A 174 15.21 22.33 -22.75
CA LYS A 174 15.23 20.92 -22.35
C LYS A 174 14.10 20.60 -21.37
N GLN A 175 13.94 21.38 -20.31
CA GLN A 175 12.84 21.22 -19.35
C GLN A 175 11.46 21.28 -20.04
N ARG A 176 11.28 22.16 -21.02
CA ARG A 176 10.05 22.23 -21.83
C ARG A 176 9.80 20.97 -22.65
N ALA A 177 10.85 20.35 -23.20
CA ALA A 177 10.75 19.10 -23.95
C ALA A 177 10.50 17.90 -23.03
N ASP A 178 11.17 17.84 -21.87
CA ASP A 178 10.95 16.82 -20.84
C ASP A 178 9.49 16.88 -20.34
N LEU A 179 9.00 18.06 -19.93
CA LEU A 179 7.61 18.29 -19.47
C LEU A 179 6.54 18.03 -20.56
N ALA A 180 6.83 18.32 -21.83
CA ALA A 180 5.92 17.97 -22.93
C ALA A 180 5.80 16.45 -23.11
N SER A 181 6.91 15.73 -22.92
CA SER A 181 6.95 14.26 -23.00
C SER A 181 6.21 13.61 -21.83
N GLU A 182 6.35 14.17 -20.61
CA GLU A 182 5.56 13.76 -19.45
C GLU A 182 4.07 14.03 -19.66
N LEU A 183 3.69 15.22 -20.15
CA LEU A 183 2.30 15.58 -20.42
C LEU A 183 1.62 14.63 -21.43
N ASP A 184 2.30 14.29 -22.52
CA ASP A 184 1.75 13.36 -23.52
C ASP A 184 1.68 11.91 -22.99
N ARG A 185 2.61 11.50 -22.11
CA ARG A 185 2.50 10.24 -21.37
C ARG A 185 1.28 10.23 -20.44
N THR A 186 1.08 11.29 -19.65
CA THR A 186 -0.06 11.39 -18.72
C THR A 186 -1.40 11.37 -19.45
N LYS A 187 -1.50 11.94 -20.66
CA LYS A 187 -2.69 11.78 -21.52
C LYS A 187 -2.93 10.32 -21.89
N GLN A 188 -1.92 9.60 -22.39
CA GLN A 188 -2.04 8.19 -22.76
C GLN A 188 -2.44 7.31 -21.57
N GLU A 189 -1.91 7.59 -20.38
CA GLU A 189 -2.30 6.91 -19.14
C GLU A 189 -3.74 7.26 -18.72
N MET A 190 -4.22 8.50 -18.95
CA MET A 190 -5.62 8.88 -18.72
C MET A 190 -6.57 8.20 -19.71
N ASP A 191 -6.27 8.22 -21.01
CA ASP A 191 -7.07 7.61 -22.07
C ASP A 191 -7.21 6.09 -21.84
N PHE A 192 -6.14 5.43 -21.41
CA PHE A 192 -6.15 4.02 -21.01
C PHE A 192 -7.07 3.76 -19.82
N LEU A 193 -6.97 4.56 -18.75
CA LEU A 193 -7.79 4.43 -17.54
C LEU A 193 -9.28 4.73 -17.79
N GLU A 194 -9.61 5.64 -18.70
CA GLU A 194 -11.00 5.88 -19.14
C GLU A 194 -11.54 4.68 -19.95
N GLY A 195 -10.68 4.03 -20.75
CA GLY A 195 -10.96 2.75 -21.39
C GLY A 195 -11.26 1.61 -20.39
N GLU A 196 -10.40 1.42 -19.38
CA GLU A 196 -10.63 0.43 -18.32
C GLU A 196 -11.90 0.73 -17.53
N CYS A 197 -12.14 1.98 -17.15
CA CYS A 197 -13.37 2.40 -16.47
C CYS A 197 -14.62 2.09 -17.30
N SER A 198 -14.56 2.29 -18.63
CA SER A 198 -15.69 2.01 -19.54
C SER A 198 -15.94 0.50 -19.71
N SER A 199 -14.87 -0.29 -19.76
CA SER A 199 -14.93 -1.76 -19.72
C SER A 199 -15.57 -2.25 -18.41
N LEU A 200 -15.08 -1.80 -17.26
CA LEU A 200 -15.59 -2.17 -15.94
C LEU A 200 -17.06 -1.78 -15.72
N ARG A 201 -17.50 -0.61 -16.23
CA ARG A 201 -18.93 -0.24 -16.23
C ARG A 201 -19.78 -1.22 -17.04
N THR A 202 -19.29 -1.65 -18.20
CA THR A 202 -19.97 -2.62 -19.07
C THR A 202 -20.10 -3.96 -18.36
N THR A 203 -18.99 -4.52 -17.85
CA THR A 203 -19.00 -5.79 -17.10
C THR A 203 -19.88 -5.75 -15.85
N ASN A 204 -19.92 -4.62 -15.13
CA ASN A 204 -20.80 -4.47 -13.96
C ASN A 204 -22.29 -4.42 -14.36
N SER A 205 -22.62 -3.80 -15.50
CA SER A 205 -23.97 -3.81 -16.08
C SER A 205 -24.41 -5.24 -16.49
N GLU A 206 -23.51 -6.00 -17.12
CA GLU A 206 -23.72 -7.41 -17.48
C GLU A 206 -23.91 -8.30 -16.24
N GLN A 207 -23.07 -8.16 -15.22
CA GLN A 207 -23.22 -8.89 -13.95
C GLN A 207 -24.54 -8.51 -13.25
N SER A 208 -24.95 -7.23 -13.32
CA SER A 208 -26.21 -6.77 -12.75
C SER A 208 -27.45 -7.36 -13.47
N SER A 209 -27.39 -7.54 -14.79
CA SER A 209 -28.47 -8.21 -15.53
C SER A 209 -28.50 -9.72 -15.24
N GLN A 210 -27.35 -10.39 -15.17
CA GLN A 210 -27.23 -11.80 -14.77
C GLN A 210 -27.78 -12.03 -13.35
N ILE A 211 -27.44 -11.17 -12.38
CA ILE A 211 -27.97 -11.22 -11.02
C ILE A 211 -29.49 -11.00 -10.99
N THR A 212 -30.05 -10.25 -11.94
CA THR A 212 -31.50 -10.02 -12.05
C THR A 212 -32.21 -11.25 -12.61
N SER A 213 -31.73 -11.80 -13.74
CA SER A 213 -32.24 -13.06 -14.32
C SER A 213 -32.16 -14.23 -13.33
N LEU A 214 -31.06 -14.38 -12.59
CA LEU A 214 -30.91 -15.43 -11.57
C LEU A 214 -31.89 -15.27 -10.38
N LYS A 215 -32.34 -14.05 -10.06
CA LYS A 215 -33.40 -13.82 -9.05
C LYS A 215 -34.78 -14.21 -9.59
N GLU A 216 -35.04 -13.93 -10.87
CA GLU A 216 -36.28 -14.29 -11.55
C GLU A 216 -36.42 -15.81 -11.69
N ASP A 217 -35.37 -16.50 -12.16
CA ASP A 217 -35.29 -17.97 -12.19
C ASP A 217 -35.50 -18.59 -10.81
N LEU A 218 -34.86 -18.02 -9.77
CA LEU A 218 -34.99 -18.51 -8.40
C LEU A 218 -36.39 -18.26 -7.82
N ALA A 219 -37.07 -17.19 -8.24
CA ALA A 219 -38.47 -16.94 -7.90
C ALA A 219 -39.42 -17.93 -8.62
N ALA A 220 -39.20 -18.19 -9.91
CA ALA A 220 -39.94 -19.19 -10.68
C ALA A 220 -39.78 -20.59 -10.07
N ARG A 221 -38.55 -21.02 -9.77
CA ARG A 221 -38.27 -22.31 -9.11
C ARG A 221 -38.85 -22.43 -7.70
N ARG A 222 -39.00 -21.32 -6.96
CA ARG A 222 -39.77 -21.31 -5.69
C ARG A 222 -41.26 -21.53 -5.92
N SER A 223 -41.82 -20.99 -7.01
CA SER A 223 -43.21 -21.23 -7.42
C SER A 223 -43.42 -22.70 -7.81
N ASP A 224 -42.54 -23.27 -8.65
CA ASP A 224 -42.56 -24.69 -9.03
C ASP A 224 -42.58 -25.62 -7.79
N VAL A 225 -41.69 -25.36 -6.82
CA VAL A 225 -41.61 -26.12 -5.57
C VAL A 225 -42.86 -25.93 -4.70
N GLY A 226 -43.52 -24.79 -4.76
CA GLY A 226 -44.82 -24.56 -4.12
C GLY A 226 -45.92 -25.42 -4.75
N HIS A 227 -46.05 -25.37 -6.07
CA HIS A 227 -47.02 -26.14 -6.84
C HIS A 227 -46.83 -27.66 -6.67
N LEU A 228 -45.58 -28.15 -6.77
CA LEU A 228 -45.26 -29.57 -6.55
C LEU A 228 -45.57 -30.05 -5.12
N LYS A 229 -45.43 -29.19 -4.10
CA LYS A 229 -45.86 -29.51 -2.73
C LYS A 229 -47.38 -29.62 -2.61
N GLN A 230 -48.12 -28.73 -3.28
CA GLN A 230 -49.59 -28.81 -3.33
C GLN A 230 -50.05 -30.09 -4.02
N MET A 231 -49.55 -30.39 -5.24
CA MET A 231 -49.86 -31.65 -5.95
C MET A 231 -49.51 -32.88 -5.10
N SER A 232 -48.40 -32.85 -4.35
CA SER A 232 -48.02 -33.95 -3.45
C SER A 232 -48.99 -34.12 -2.27
N ALA A 233 -49.61 -33.04 -1.77
CA ALA A 233 -50.64 -33.11 -0.74
C ALA A 233 -51.98 -33.62 -1.29
N GLU A 234 -52.40 -33.13 -2.46
CA GLU A 234 -53.61 -33.57 -3.17
C GLU A 234 -53.53 -35.07 -3.55
N LEU A 235 -52.38 -35.53 -4.07
CA LEU A 235 -52.14 -36.95 -4.35
C LEU A 235 -52.19 -37.81 -3.08
N LYS A 236 -51.69 -37.33 -1.93
CA LYS A 236 -51.81 -38.05 -0.65
C LYS A 236 -53.26 -38.16 -0.19
N GLN A 237 -54.03 -37.08 -0.30
CA GLN A 237 -55.47 -37.10 0.02
C GLN A 237 -56.25 -38.04 -0.90
N SER A 238 -55.93 -38.05 -2.20
CA SER A 238 -56.52 -38.96 -3.18
C SER A 238 -56.18 -40.42 -2.87
N VAL A 239 -54.92 -40.74 -2.54
CA VAL A 239 -54.50 -42.08 -2.10
C VAL A 239 -55.23 -42.52 -0.82
N GLU A 240 -55.38 -41.63 0.17
CA GLU A 240 -56.10 -41.98 1.41
C GLU A 240 -57.60 -42.18 1.18
N HIS A 241 -58.21 -41.39 0.29
CA HIS A 241 -59.60 -41.59 -0.12
C HIS A 241 -59.80 -42.93 -0.85
N LEU A 242 -58.89 -43.28 -1.77
CA LEU A 242 -58.90 -44.55 -2.49
C LEU A 242 -58.70 -45.76 -1.56
N LYS A 243 -57.89 -45.64 -0.50
CA LYS A 243 -57.82 -46.66 0.56
C LYS A 243 -59.15 -46.81 1.29
N GLY A 244 -59.76 -45.71 1.74
CA GLY A 244 -61.04 -45.76 2.45
C GLY A 244 -62.17 -46.32 1.59
N GLN A 245 -62.16 -46.04 0.28
CA GLN A 245 -63.04 -46.71 -0.69
C GLN A 245 -62.74 -48.22 -0.80
N LEU A 246 -61.47 -48.61 -0.92
CA LEU A 246 -61.06 -50.02 -0.99
C LEU A 246 -61.49 -50.78 0.28
N GLU A 247 -61.22 -50.24 1.46
CA GLU A 247 -61.64 -50.79 2.76
C GLU A 247 -63.16 -50.93 2.84
N SER A 248 -63.92 -49.89 2.47
CA SER A 248 -65.39 -49.95 2.43
C SER A 248 -65.91 -50.99 1.42
N THR A 249 -65.27 -51.16 0.25
CA THR A 249 -65.63 -52.24 -0.69
C THR A 249 -65.26 -53.63 -0.18
N GLN A 250 -64.21 -53.75 0.64
CA GLN A 250 -63.80 -55.01 1.29
C GLN A 250 -64.78 -55.39 2.40
N GLU A 251 -65.26 -54.42 3.18
CA GLU A 251 -66.36 -54.61 4.16
C GLU A 251 -67.67 -54.99 3.46
N ALA A 252 -68.03 -54.30 2.38
CA ALA A 252 -69.22 -54.63 1.60
C ALA A 252 -69.13 -56.03 0.95
N LEU A 253 -67.95 -56.41 0.44
CA LEU A 253 -67.70 -57.74 -0.12
C LEU A 253 -67.76 -58.84 0.94
N THR A 254 -67.19 -58.62 2.13
CA THR A 254 -67.25 -59.61 3.22
C THR A 254 -68.66 -59.72 3.80
N GLY A 255 -69.41 -58.61 3.91
CA GLY A 255 -70.84 -58.62 4.25
C GLY A 255 -71.72 -59.31 3.20
N ALA A 256 -71.40 -59.14 1.91
CA ALA A 256 -72.05 -59.90 0.84
C ALA A 256 -71.73 -61.40 0.92
N GLN A 257 -70.50 -61.77 1.28
CA GLN A 257 -70.09 -63.17 1.48
C GLN A 257 -70.78 -63.82 2.69
N THR A 258 -70.92 -63.13 3.83
CA THR A 258 -71.64 -63.65 5.01
C THR A 258 -73.14 -63.76 4.74
N ASN A 259 -73.76 -62.78 4.09
CA ASN A 259 -75.16 -62.87 3.65
C ASN A 259 -75.36 -64.02 2.66
N LEU A 260 -74.43 -64.24 1.73
CA LEU A 260 -74.50 -65.35 0.78
C LEU A 260 -74.27 -66.73 1.43
N GLN A 261 -73.48 -66.82 2.50
CA GLN A 261 -73.42 -68.02 3.36
C GLN A 261 -74.73 -68.23 4.13
N HIS A 262 -75.35 -67.17 4.65
CA HIS A 262 -76.62 -67.24 5.36
C HIS A 262 -77.76 -67.70 4.44
N VAL A 263 -77.93 -67.09 3.26
CA VAL A 263 -78.95 -67.51 2.28
C VAL A 263 -78.70 -68.94 1.79
N ARG A 264 -77.45 -69.41 1.74
CA ARG A 264 -77.14 -70.83 1.48
C ARG A 264 -77.60 -71.75 2.62
N SER A 265 -77.43 -71.35 3.88
CA SER A 265 -77.89 -72.16 5.03
C SER A 265 -79.41 -72.16 5.16
N GLU A 266 -80.07 -71.03 4.90
CA GLU A 266 -81.53 -70.94 4.79
C GLU A 266 -82.06 -71.82 3.64
N LYS A 267 -81.45 -71.76 2.45
CA LYS A 267 -81.81 -72.64 1.34
C LYS A 267 -81.72 -74.12 1.74
N GLN A 268 -80.61 -74.53 2.36
CA GLN A 268 -80.45 -75.91 2.84
C GLN A 268 -81.48 -76.30 3.92
N HIS A 269 -81.91 -75.36 4.75
CA HIS A 269 -82.99 -75.55 5.72
C HIS A 269 -84.34 -75.76 5.00
N TYR A 270 -84.69 -74.89 4.04
CA TYR A 270 -85.92 -75.02 3.26
C TYR A 270 -85.93 -76.27 2.36
N GLU A 271 -84.79 -76.70 1.82
CA GLU A 271 -84.65 -77.96 1.08
C GLU A 271 -84.93 -79.18 1.99
N LYS A 272 -84.44 -79.15 3.24
CA LYS A 272 -84.75 -80.19 4.24
C LYS A 272 -86.21 -80.19 4.68
N GLU A 273 -86.79 -79.02 4.95
CA GLU A 273 -88.19 -78.91 5.34
C GLU A 273 -89.14 -79.30 4.19
N SER A 274 -88.81 -78.96 2.95
CA SER A 274 -89.53 -79.45 1.76
C SER A 274 -89.48 -80.97 1.65
N GLY A 275 -88.32 -81.58 1.93
CA GLY A 275 -88.17 -83.04 2.03
C GLY A 275 -89.03 -83.65 3.12
N ARG A 276 -88.98 -83.12 4.35
CA ARG A 276 -89.80 -83.58 5.50
C ARG A 276 -91.29 -83.48 5.19
N LEU A 277 -91.75 -82.38 4.59
CA LEU A 277 -93.14 -82.18 4.20
C LEU A 277 -93.57 -83.13 3.08
N ALA A 278 -92.67 -83.50 2.16
CA ALA A 278 -92.94 -84.52 1.15
C ALA A 278 -93.04 -85.93 1.75
N GLU A 279 -92.19 -86.26 2.72
CA GLU A 279 -92.28 -87.52 3.49
C GLU A 279 -93.57 -87.59 4.32
N GLU A 280 -93.97 -86.48 4.97
CA GLU A 280 -95.23 -86.39 5.71
C GLU A 280 -96.46 -86.48 4.78
N ALA A 281 -96.43 -85.84 3.61
CA ALA A 281 -97.48 -85.98 2.61
C ALA A 281 -97.59 -87.41 2.07
N ALA A 282 -96.47 -88.07 1.79
CA ALA A 282 -96.43 -89.48 1.37
C ALA A 282 -96.95 -90.42 2.48
N ARG A 283 -96.58 -90.14 3.74
CA ARG A 283 -97.07 -90.88 4.91
C ARG A 283 -98.58 -90.70 5.11
N LEU A 284 -99.08 -89.47 5.05
CA LEU A 284 -100.52 -89.18 5.16
C LEU A 284 -101.31 -89.79 3.99
N GLY A 285 -100.75 -89.79 2.78
CA GLY A 285 -101.31 -90.53 1.64
C GLY A 285 -101.39 -92.04 1.90
N ALA A 286 -100.35 -92.64 2.48
CA ALA A 286 -100.36 -94.05 2.87
C ALA A 286 -101.30 -94.35 4.06
N GLU A 287 -101.50 -93.42 4.98
CA GLU A 287 -102.47 -93.54 6.08
C GLU A 287 -103.90 -93.39 5.57
N LEU A 288 -104.16 -92.46 4.63
CA LEU A 288 -105.42 -92.34 3.91
C LEU A 288 -105.75 -93.60 3.10
N GLU A 289 -104.77 -94.17 2.38
CA GLU A 289 -104.91 -95.45 1.68
C GLU A 289 -105.30 -96.61 2.62
N ARG A 290 -104.67 -96.70 3.80
CA ARG A 290 -105.06 -97.70 4.82
C ARG A 290 -106.49 -97.45 5.34
N ALA A 291 -106.84 -96.19 5.62
CA ALA A 291 -108.18 -95.82 6.06
C ALA A 291 -109.23 -96.11 4.98
N SER A 292 -108.95 -95.86 3.70
CA SER A 292 -109.82 -96.21 2.58
C SER A 292 -110.01 -97.72 2.46
N ARG A 293 -108.96 -98.53 2.63
CA ARG A 293 -109.06 -100.00 2.66
C ARG A 293 -109.87 -100.50 3.86
N GLU A 294 -109.70 -99.90 5.04
CA GLU A 294 -110.53 -100.24 6.20
C GLU A 294 -111.99 -99.81 5.99
N VAL A 295 -112.27 -98.69 5.33
CA VAL A 295 -113.64 -98.30 4.91
C VAL A 295 -114.24 -99.29 3.91
N THR A 296 -113.46 -99.84 2.97
CA THR A 296 -113.93 -100.90 2.06
C THR A 296 -114.23 -102.19 2.84
N ARG A 297 -113.30 -102.62 3.70
CA ARG A 297 -113.46 -103.77 4.60
C ARG A 297 -114.64 -103.61 5.56
N LEU A 298 -114.92 -102.40 6.06
CA LEU A 298 -116.08 -102.10 6.90
C LEU A 298 -117.39 -102.11 6.10
N LYS A 299 -117.38 -101.76 4.80
CA LYS A 299 -118.54 -101.94 3.91
C LYS A 299 -118.82 -103.44 3.68
N GLU A 300 -117.79 -104.23 3.41
CA GLU A 300 -117.88 -105.70 3.33
C GLU A 300 -118.43 -106.28 4.64
N TRP A 301 -117.93 -105.81 5.80
CA TRP A 301 -118.43 -106.20 7.12
C TRP A 301 -119.88 -105.74 7.36
N THR A 302 -120.29 -104.60 6.81
CA THR A 302 -121.68 -104.11 6.87
C THR A 302 -122.63 -104.99 6.04
N ASP A 303 -122.18 -105.50 4.90
CA ASP A 303 -122.97 -106.45 4.10
C ASP A 303 -123.00 -107.86 4.70
N VAL A 304 -121.99 -108.25 5.50
CA VAL A 304 -122.06 -109.42 6.39
C VAL A 304 -123.04 -109.19 7.54
N ILE A 305 -123.01 -108.02 8.20
CA ILE A 305 -123.96 -107.65 9.27
C ILE A 305 -125.41 -107.78 8.80
N LYS A 306 -125.79 -107.18 7.66
CA LYS A 306 -127.16 -107.26 7.10
C LYS A 306 -127.65 -108.70 6.91
N LYS A 307 -126.72 -109.62 6.66
CA LYS A 307 -126.99 -111.05 6.46
C LYS A 307 -127.18 -111.79 7.79
N VAL A 308 -126.41 -111.41 8.82
CA VAL A 308 -126.50 -111.97 10.18
C VAL A 308 -127.69 -111.41 10.96
N GLU A 309 -128.07 -110.15 10.77
CA GLU A 309 -129.21 -109.50 11.43
C GLU A 309 -130.56 -110.14 11.05
N ALA A 310 -130.69 -110.68 9.82
CA ALA A 310 -131.87 -111.42 9.38
C ALA A 310 -132.09 -112.74 10.14
N ASP A 311 -131.01 -113.36 10.62
CA ASP A 311 -131.05 -114.62 11.37
C ASP A 311 -131.10 -114.36 12.90
N LYS A 312 -130.30 -113.41 13.40
CA LYS A 312 -130.21 -113.07 14.84
C LYS A 312 -131.46 -112.42 15.45
N LEU A 313 -132.36 -111.85 14.64
CA LEU A 313 -133.61 -111.23 15.14
C LEU A 313 -134.53 -112.20 15.90
N ARG A 314 -134.24 -113.52 15.87
CA ARG A 314 -134.98 -114.56 16.59
C ARG A 314 -134.43 -114.91 17.99
N GLU A 315 -133.23 -114.45 18.36
CA GLU A 315 -132.49 -115.06 19.49
C GLU A 315 -132.06 -114.08 20.60
N GLU A 316 -131.77 -112.81 20.29
CA GLU A 316 -131.09 -111.89 21.23
C GLU A 316 -131.99 -110.84 21.93
N GLN A 317 -133.24 -111.18 22.27
CA GLN A 317 -133.96 -110.47 23.36
C GLN A 317 -133.41 -110.82 24.77
N ALA A 318 -132.54 -111.82 24.88
CA ALA A 318 -132.08 -112.42 26.13
C ALA A 318 -130.93 -111.69 26.86
N ALA A 319 -131.09 -110.37 27.09
CA ALA A 319 -130.23 -109.48 27.89
C ALA A 319 -128.77 -109.28 27.38
N HIS A 320 -128.32 -108.05 27.10
CA HIS A 320 -128.13 -106.96 28.08
C HIS A 320 -127.54 -107.39 29.45
N GLY A 321 -126.75 -108.47 29.50
CA GLY A 321 -126.19 -109.11 30.70
C GLY A 321 -125.28 -108.26 31.61
N ARG A 322 -124.95 -107.02 31.21
CA ARG A 322 -124.09 -106.00 31.86
C ARG A 322 -122.59 -106.18 31.62
N SER A 323 -121.92 -105.21 31.00
CA SER A 323 -121.55 -103.91 31.58
C SER A 323 -120.60 -103.97 32.80
N ARG A 324 -119.96 -105.13 33.06
CA ARG A 324 -119.00 -105.29 34.17
C ARG A 324 -117.52 -105.10 33.78
N ALA A 325 -117.16 -105.28 32.51
CA ALA A 325 -115.77 -105.22 32.03
C ALA A 325 -115.16 -103.80 31.94
N ALA A 326 -115.97 -102.74 32.04
CA ALA A 326 -115.53 -101.36 31.82
C ALA A 326 -114.54 -100.80 32.89
N ALA A 327 -114.28 -101.54 33.96
CA ALA A 327 -113.43 -101.09 35.07
C ALA A 327 -111.91 -101.22 34.81
N GLU A 328 -111.50 -102.10 33.90
CA GLU A 328 -110.07 -102.47 33.74
C GLU A 328 -109.26 -101.45 32.91
N ALA A 329 -109.92 -100.57 32.15
CA ALA A 329 -109.28 -99.63 31.23
C ALA A 329 -108.51 -98.49 31.92
N ALA A 330 -108.84 -98.14 33.17
CA ALA A 330 -108.31 -96.93 33.83
C ALA A 330 -106.87 -97.04 34.36
N ALA A 331 -106.32 -98.26 34.48
CA ALA A 331 -104.99 -98.47 35.08
C ALA A 331 -103.81 -98.16 34.12
N ALA A 332 -104.02 -98.26 32.81
CA ALA A 332 -102.95 -98.31 31.81
C ALA A 332 -102.35 -96.94 31.39
N GLU A 333 -102.92 -95.82 31.84
CA GLU A 333 -102.42 -94.48 31.45
C GLU A 333 -101.33 -93.90 32.37
N ALA A 334 -101.13 -94.47 33.56
CA ALA A 334 -100.17 -93.94 34.54
C ALA A 334 -98.71 -94.13 34.10
N GLU A 335 -98.34 -95.36 33.72
CA GLU A 335 -96.95 -95.76 33.43
C GLU A 335 -96.31 -94.97 32.27
N LYS A 336 -97.12 -94.48 31.31
CA LYS A 336 -96.62 -93.72 30.16
C LYS A 336 -96.05 -92.34 30.51
N ARG A 337 -96.34 -91.78 31.70
CA ARG A 337 -95.90 -90.42 32.06
C ARG A 337 -94.50 -90.35 32.67
N GLU A 338 -94.05 -91.37 33.38
CA GLU A 338 -92.68 -91.39 33.95
C GLU A 338 -91.59 -91.51 32.88
N ALA A 339 -91.84 -92.32 31.84
CA ALA A 339 -90.90 -92.56 30.74
C ALA A 339 -90.45 -91.30 29.99
N LEU A 340 -91.30 -90.27 29.93
CA LEU A 340 -91.00 -89.01 29.23
C LEU A 340 -90.09 -88.09 30.05
N LEU A 341 -90.27 -88.01 31.37
CA LEU A 341 -89.46 -87.15 32.25
C LEU A 341 -88.01 -87.65 32.36
N ALA A 342 -87.78 -88.96 32.26
CA ALA A 342 -86.44 -89.55 32.28
C ALA A 342 -85.57 -89.12 31.08
N ALA A 343 -86.17 -88.84 29.91
CA ALA A 343 -85.44 -88.43 28.71
C ALA A 343 -84.98 -86.96 28.79
N ASP A 344 -85.82 -86.07 29.32
CA ASP A 344 -85.59 -84.62 29.35
C ASP A 344 -84.44 -84.22 30.31
N VAL A 345 -84.22 -85.00 31.37
CA VAL A 345 -83.06 -84.85 32.28
C VAL A 345 -81.74 -85.19 31.56
N LYS A 346 -81.74 -86.22 30.70
CA LYS A 346 -80.53 -86.67 29.99
C LYS A 346 -80.01 -85.59 29.01
N GLY A 347 -80.89 -85.00 28.22
CA GLY A 347 -80.51 -83.96 27.24
C GLY A 347 -79.89 -82.71 27.90
N ARG A 348 -80.36 -82.33 29.10
CA ARG A 348 -79.77 -81.20 29.85
C ARG A 348 -78.37 -81.48 30.39
N ALA A 349 -78.07 -82.73 30.75
CA ALA A 349 -76.73 -83.12 31.18
C ALA A 349 -75.71 -83.04 30.02
N GLU A 350 -76.10 -83.49 28.83
CA GLU A 350 -75.25 -83.46 27.63
C GLU A 350 -74.94 -82.01 27.18
N GLN A 351 -75.91 -81.09 27.27
CA GLN A 351 -75.70 -79.66 27.00
C GLN A 351 -74.75 -78.97 27.99
N LEU A 352 -74.78 -79.36 29.27
CA LEU A 352 -73.85 -78.82 30.28
C LEU A 352 -72.41 -79.30 30.04
N ALA A 353 -72.22 -80.56 29.64
CA ALA A 353 -70.90 -81.09 29.28
C ALA A 353 -70.28 -80.33 28.08
N ALA A 354 -71.08 -80.01 27.06
CA ALA A 354 -70.61 -79.21 25.92
C ALA A 354 -70.10 -77.81 26.34
N ARG A 355 -70.84 -77.11 27.21
CA ARG A 355 -70.44 -75.78 27.72
C ARG A 355 -69.16 -75.80 28.57
N VAL A 356 -68.90 -76.88 29.32
CA VAL A 356 -67.64 -77.03 30.09
C VAL A 356 -66.44 -77.12 29.15
N ASN A 357 -66.55 -77.91 28.07
CA ASN A 357 -65.47 -78.06 27.09
C ASN A 357 -65.15 -76.74 26.35
N GLU A 358 -66.16 -75.95 26.02
CA GLU A 358 -65.97 -74.64 25.38
C GLU A 358 -65.27 -73.63 26.32
N LEU A 359 -65.64 -73.60 27.61
CA LEU A 359 -64.97 -72.78 28.62
C LEU A 359 -63.51 -73.20 28.84
N GLU A 360 -63.16 -74.48 28.70
CA GLU A 360 -61.76 -74.91 28.70
C GLU A 360 -60.99 -74.42 27.47
N LEU A 361 -61.61 -74.42 26.28
CA LEU A 361 -60.99 -73.91 25.06
C LEU A 361 -60.71 -72.40 25.17
N GLN A 362 -61.66 -71.64 25.71
CA GLN A 362 -61.49 -70.21 25.99
C GLN A 362 -60.39 -69.94 27.02
N ARG A 363 -60.25 -70.78 28.06
CA ARG A 363 -59.12 -70.70 29.02
C ARG A 363 -57.77 -70.95 28.34
N LYS A 364 -57.67 -71.96 27.46
CA LYS A 364 -56.45 -72.29 26.71
C LYS A 364 -56.06 -71.14 25.75
N SER A 365 -57.03 -70.51 25.10
CA SER A 365 -56.82 -69.30 24.27
C SER A 365 -56.29 -68.11 25.08
N ASN A 366 -56.89 -67.80 26.24
CA ASN A 366 -56.44 -66.72 27.12
C ASN A 366 -55.00 -66.92 27.64
N ALA A 367 -54.61 -68.17 27.93
CA ALA A 367 -53.23 -68.47 28.34
C ALA A 367 -52.20 -68.18 27.22
N LEU A 368 -52.56 -68.42 25.96
CA LEU A 368 -51.72 -68.11 24.80
C LEU A 368 -51.52 -66.60 24.63
N LEU A 369 -52.60 -65.82 24.76
CA LEU A 369 -52.57 -64.36 24.69
C LEU A 369 -51.71 -63.75 25.81
N GLN A 370 -51.74 -64.30 27.03
CA GLN A 370 -50.87 -63.85 28.11
C GLN A 370 -49.38 -64.14 27.87
N LEU A 371 -49.04 -65.20 27.12
CA LEU A 371 -47.65 -65.43 26.68
C LEU A 371 -47.22 -64.36 25.67
N GLN A 372 -48.04 -64.10 24.65
CA GLN A 372 -47.75 -63.08 23.63
C GLN A 372 -47.59 -61.68 24.23
N ILE A 373 -48.39 -61.31 25.23
CA ILE A 373 -48.24 -60.05 25.97
C ILE A 373 -46.89 -59.98 26.70
N LYS A 374 -46.41 -61.08 27.30
CA LYS A 374 -45.08 -61.11 27.96
C LYS A 374 -43.93 -60.98 26.96
N ASP A 375 -44.00 -61.63 25.81
CA ASP A 375 -42.95 -61.51 24.79
C ASP A 375 -42.92 -60.11 24.17
N LEU A 376 -44.07 -59.48 23.93
CA LEU A 376 -44.15 -58.07 23.49
C LEU A 376 -43.60 -57.11 24.55
N GLN A 377 -43.88 -57.33 25.84
CA GLN A 377 -43.28 -56.56 26.95
C GLN A 377 -41.75 -56.72 27.00
N LYS A 378 -41.24 -57.93 26.75
CA LYS A 378 -39.80 -58.22 26.69
C LYS A 378 -39.12 -57.54 25.50
N GLN A 379 -39.75 -57.58 24.32
CA GLN A 379 -39.28 -56.85 23.12
C GLN A 379 -39.28 -55.33 23.35
N LEU A 380 -40.31 -54.77 23.98
CA LEU A 380 -40.37 -53.35 24.33
C LEU A 380 -39.22 -52.95 25.28
N GLY A 381 -38.90 -53.79 26.28
CA GLY A 381 -37.78 -53.57 27.19
C GLY A 381 -36.42 -53.57 26.47
N LEU A 382 -36.21 -54.47 25.51
CA LEU A 382 -35.00 -54.50 24.68
C LEU A 382 -34.88 -53.23 23.81
N ALA A 383 -35.94 -52.88 23.08
CA ALA A 383 -35.97 -51.67 22.24
C ALA A 383 -35.78 -50.37 23.05
N GLN A 384 -36.24 -50.33 24.31
CA GLN A 384 -35.96 -49.23 25.24
C GLN A 384 -34.48 -49.21 25.68
N GLY A 385 -33.88 -50.37 25.94
CA GLY A 385 -32.44 -50.50 26.21
C GLY A 385 -31.58 -50.01 25.03
N GLU A 386 -31.88 -50.46 23.82
CA GLU A 386 -31.21 -50.02 22.57
C GLU A 386 -31.36 -48.51 22.35
N ARG A 387 -32.57 -47.96 22.55
CA ARG A 387 -32.83 -46.52 22.45
C ARG A 387 -32.01 -45.71 23.47
N ASN A 388 -31.84 -46.22 24.69
CA ASN A 388 -31.06 -45.57 25.73
C ASN A 388 -29.56 -45.64 25.43
N ALA A 389 -29.06 -46.78 24.94
CA ALA A 389 -27.68 -46.91 24.47
C ALA A 389 -27.38 -45.97 23.28
N ALA A 390 -28.30 -45.88 22.31
CA ALA A 390 -28.20 -44.95 21.19
C ALA A 390 -28.28 -43.47 21.60
N ALA A 391 -28.96 -43.14 22.71
CA ALA A 391 -28.93 -41.81 23.29
C ALA A 391 -27.56 -41.50 23.94
N ALA A 392 -27.05 -42.41 24.78
CA ALA A 392 -25.73 -42.27 25.41
C ALA A 392 -24.61 -42.10 24.37
N ALA A 393 -24.59 -42.93 23.32
CA ALA A 393 -23.61 -42.83 22.23
C ALA A 393 -23.70 -41.49 21.46
N ARG A 394 -24.90 -40.92 21.30
CA ARG A 394 -25.07 -39.59 20.68
C ARG A 394 -24.56 -38.47 21.56
N ASP A 395 -24.77 -38.54 22.87
CA ASP A 395 -24.28 -37.52 23.81
C ASP A 395 -22.76 -37.63 24.05
N GLU A 396 -22.19 -38.84 23.98
CA GLU A 396 -20.74 -39.04 23.92
C GLU A 396 -20.14 -38.47 22.62
N GLN A 397 -20.76 -38.73 21.46
CA GLN A 397 -20.32 -38.10 20.20
C GLN A 397 -20.48 -36.57 20.21
N ARG A 398 -21.51 -36.02 20.86
CA ARG A 398 -21.64 -34.56 21.09
C ARG A 398 -20.53 -34.02 21.99
N ALA A 399 -20.15 -34.75 23.04
CA ALA A 399 -19.03 -34.37 23.90
C ALA A 399 -17.68 -34.43 23.16
N ALA A 400 -17.48 -35.42 22.30
CA ALA A 400 -16.31 -35.52 21.42
C ALA A 400 -16.27 -34.38 20.39
N ALA A 401 -17.40 -34.07 19.73
CA ALA A 401 -17.51 -32.95 18.81
C ALA A 401 -17.26 -31.60 19.50
N GLY A 402 -17.75 -31.41 20.74
CA GLY A 402 -17.48 -30.22 21.55
C GLY A 402 -15.99 -30.05 21.89
N LYS A 403 -15.29 -31.14 22.23
CA LYS A 403 -13.83 -31.13 22.45
C LYS A 403 -13.07 -30.77 21.17
N LEU A 404 -13.40 -31.40 20.04
CA LEU A 404 -12.81 -31.08 18.74
C LEU A 404 -13.07 -29.62 18.33
N GLN A 405 -14.27 -29.11 18.57
CA GLN A 405 -14.62 -27.71 18.28
C GLN A 405 -13.81 -26.74 19.17
N ALA A 406 -13.58 -27.06 20.45
CA ALA A 406 -12.71 -26.29 21.32
C ALA A 406 -11.23 -26.31 20.85
N GLU A 407 -10.70 -27.48 20.46
CA GLU A 407 -9.35 -27.59 19.87
C GLU A 407 -9.23 -26.81 18.55
N ILE A 408 -10.26 -26.80 17.70
CA ILE A 408 -10.28 -26.01 16.47
C ILE A 408 -10.26 -24.50 16.77
N GLN A 409 -10.98 -24.02 17.79
CA GLN A 409 -10.92 -22.60 18.17
C GLN A 409 -9.56 -22.23 18.79
N ARG A 410 -8.95 -23.13 19.58
CA ARG A 410 -7.58 -22.95 20.08
C ARG A 410 -6.57 -22.85 18.94
N MET A 411 -6.58 -23.79 17.99
CA MET A 411 -5.70 -23.79 16.81
C MET A 411 -5.88 -22.53 15.95
N LYS A 412 -7.09 -21.97 15.87
CA LYS A 412 -7.34 -20.68 15.17
C LYS A 412 -6.73 -19.49 15.89
N LEU A 413 -6.79 -19.44 17.22
CA LEU A 413 -6.15 -18.40 18.03
C LEU A 413 -4.62 -18.47 17.95
N GLU A 414 -4.06 -19.69 18.03
CA GLU A 414 -2.63 -19.94 17.86
C GLU A 414 -2.15 -19.58 16.43
N TRP A 415 -2.94 -19.90 15.39
CA TRP A 415 -2.67 -19.46 14.01
C TRP A 415 -2.72 -17.93 13.85
N ALA A 416 -3.74 -17.26 14.41
CA ALA A 416 -3.86 -15.81 14.34
C ALA A 416 -2.70 -15.09 15.06
N ALA A 417 -2.27 -15.61 16.22
CA ALA A 417 -1.10 -15.09 16.92
C ALA A 417 0.19 -15.26 16.10
N LYS A 418 0.37 -16.40 15.41
CA LYS A 418 1.54 -16.62 14.54
C LYS A 418 1.56 -15.76 13.28
N GLU A 419 0.40 -15.47 12.69
CA GLU A 419 0.29 -14.51 11.58
C GLU A 419 0.55 -13.06 12.06
N GLN A 420 0.19 -12.72 13.31
CA GLN A 420 0.55 -11.44 13.93
C GLN A 420 2.06 -11.34 14.24
N GLU A 421 2.69 -12.38 14.80
CA GLU A 421 4.15 -12.45 14.97
C GLU A 421 4.87 -12.29 13.62
N ARG A 422 4.38 -12.95 12.57
CA ARG A 422 4.90 -12.85 11.19
C ARG A 422 4.85 -11.42 10.68
N THR A 423 3.70 -10.75 10.74
CA THR A 423 3.54 -9.38 10.22
C THR A 423 4.41 -8.37 10.97
N VAL A 424 4.57 -8.52 12.29
CA VAL A 424 5.52 -7.73 13.08
C VAL A 424 6.98 -8.01 12.67
N ALA A 425 7.35 -9.27 12.46
CA ALA A 425 8.69 -9.64 12.02
C ALA A 425 9.01 -9.12 10.60
N GLU A 426 8.08 -9.19 9.66
CA GLU A 426 8.25 -8.59 8.34
C GLU A 426 8.34 -7.05 8.41
N GLY A 427 7.61 -6.41 9.32
CA GLY A 427 7.72 -4.97 9.60
C GLY A 427 9.13 -4.58 10.04
N ALA A 428 9.64 -5.25 11.09
CA ALA A 428 10.99 -5.00 11.62
C ALA A 428 12.10 -5.25 10.57
N VAL A 429 11.94 -6.24 9.69
CA VAL A 429 12.89 -6.48 8.58
C VAL A 429 12.82 -5.36 7.52
N ARG A 430 11.64 -4.83 7.22
CA ARG A 430 11.48 -3.67 6.31
C ARG A 430 12.10 -2.41 6.90
N GLU A 431 11.91 -2.14 8.19
CA GLU A 431 12.52 -1.00 8.88
C GLU A 431 14.05 -1.10 8.93
N ALA A 432 14.60 -2.28 9.28
CA ALA A 432 16.05 -2.49 9.27
C ALA A 432 16.65 -2.28 7.87
N ALA A 433 16.03 -2.85 6.83
CA ALA A 433 16.47 -2.67 5.45
C ALA A 433 16.33 -1.22 4.95
N ALA A 434 15.38 -0.43 5.48
CA ALA A 434 15.27 0.99 5.20
C ALA A 434 16.37 1.81 5.92
N ALA A 435 16.68 1.49 7.17
CA ALA A 435 17.73 2.13 7.95
C ALA A 435 19.12 1.89 7.33
N ASP A 436 19.43 0.66 6.91
CA ASP A 436 20.70 0.34 6.24
C ASP A 436 20.84 1.06 4.89
N ARG A 437 19.77 1.16 4.08
CA ARG A 437 19.78 1.97 2.85
C ARG A 437 20.01 3.46 3.12
N ALA A 438 19.36 4.02 4.15
CA ALA A 438 19.55 5.42 4.54
C ALA A 438 21.00 5.68 4.98
N ARG A 439 21.60 4.74 5.72
CA ARG A 439 23.01 4.79 6.14
C ARG A 439 23.98 4.72 4.96
N LEU A 440 23.80 3.75 4.06
CA LEU A 440 24.63 3.60 2.85
C LEU A 440 24.55 4.84 1.96
N LYS A 441 23.35 5.41 1.79
CA LYS A 441 23.16 6.65 1.03
C LYS A 441 23.89 7.84 1.67
N ALA A 442 23.83 8.00 2.99
CA ALA A 442 24.55 9.06 3.69
C ALA A 442 26.07 8.94 3.50
N GLN A 443 26.63 7.72 3.59
CA GLN A 443 28.05 7.46 3.34
C GLN A 443 28.46 7.76 1.89
N LEU A 444 27.60 7.44 0.90
CA LEU A 444 27.82 7.80 -0.50
C LEU A 444 27.82 9.33 -0.71
N GLU A 445 26.87 10.04 -0.10
CA GLU A 445 26.81 11.51 -0.16
C GLU A 445 28.00 12.18 0.53
N GLU A 446 28.62 11.54 1.52
CA GLU A 446 29.83 12.02 2.20
C GLU A 446 31.08 11.82 1.31
N ALA A 447 31.28 10.62 0.75
CA ALA A 447 32.38 10.35 -0.20
C ALA A 447 32.32 11.24 -1.45
N VAL A 448 31.12 11.61 -1.92
CA VAL A 448 30.94 12.58 -3.02
C VAL A 448 31.35 14.00 -2.62
N LYS A 449 31.16 14.41 -1.36
CA LYS A 449 31.64 15.71 -0.85
C LYS A 449 33.15 15.74 -0.70
N GLU A 450 33.74 14.67 -0.17
CA GLU A 450 35.20 14.53 -0.04
C GLU A 450 35.90 14.57 -1.40
N THR A 451 35.44 13.79 -2.38
CA THR A 451 36.01 13.78 -3.74
C THR A 451 35.81 15.12 -4.48
N ALA A 452 34.72 15.85 -4.21
CA ALA A 452 34.54 17.21 -4.72
C ALA A 452 35.54 18.21 -4.08
N LEU A 453 35.78 18.13 -2.77
CA LEU A 453 36.77 18.96 -2.07
C LEU A 453 38.21 18.66 -2.55
N ALA A 454 38.53 17.39 -2.76
CA ALA A 454 39.79 16.93 -3.32
C ALA A 454 40.04 17.53 -4.72
N ARG A 455 39.00 17.58 -5.56
CA ARG A 455 39.04 18.15 -6.91
C ARG A 455 39.29 19.66 -6.92
N THR A 456 38.66 20.44 -6.04
CA THR A 456 38.87 21.90 -5.99
C THR A 456 40.27 22.27 -5.49
N MET A 457 40.85 21.49 -4.58
CA MET A 457 42.26 21.63 -4.20
C MET A 457 43.21 21.35 -5.37
N ALA A 458 42.93 20.32 -6.18
CA ALA A 458 43.69 20.01 -7.38
C ALA A 458 43.67 21.16 -8.41
N GLU A 459 42.49 21.76 -8.64
CA GLU A 459 42.33 22.92 -9.51
C GLU A 459 43.04 24.17 -8.98
N GLY A 460 43.13 24.33 -7.66
CA GLY A 460 43.95 25.34 -6.98
C GLY A 460 45.41 25.23 -7.39
N TRP A 461 46.05 24.09 -7.08
CA TRP A 461 47.46 23.85 -7.43
C TRP A 461 47.73 23.94 -8.94
N GLN A 462 46.77 23.57 -9.79
CA GLN A 462 46.86 23.78 -11.25
C GLN A 462 46.82 25.25 -11.67
N ARG A 463 46.31 26.19 -10.87
CA ARG A 463 46.54 27.63 -11.10
C ARG A 463 47.96 28.00 -10.71
N ASP A 464 48.41 27.62 -9.52
CA ASP A 464 49.74 27.97 -8.97
C ASP A 464 50.88 27.56 -9.92
N VAL A 465 50.84 26.34 -10.47
CA VAL A 465 51.87 25.88 -11.44
C VAL A 465 51.75 26.55 -12.81
N ARG A 466 50.56 27.00 -13.24
CA ARG A 466 50.42 27.84 -14.44
C ARG A 466 51.01 29.22 -14.21
N GLU A 467 50.76 29.82 -13.05
CA GLU A 467 51.29 31.14 -12.71
C GLU A 467 52.81 31.10 -12.51
N ALA A 468 53.34 30.07 -11.84
CA ALA A 468 54.79 29.84 -11.74
C ALA A 468 55.44 29.69 -13.13
N ARG A 469 54.81 28.96 -14.06
CA ARG A 469 55.30 28.86 -15.45
C ARG A 469 55.24 30.18 -16.21
N ALA A 470 54.22 31.00 -15.99
CA ALA A 470 54.14 32.36 -16.55
C ALA A 470 55.27 33.26 -16.02
N ARG A 471 55.49 33.28 -14.70
CA ARG A 471 56.57 34.03 -14.05
C ARG A 471 57.96 33.56 -14.52
N ILE A 472 58.17 32.25 -14.69
CA ILE A 472 59.39 31.70 -15.33
C ILE A 472 59.54 32.26 -16.76
N GLY A 473 58.49 32.23 -17.57
CA GLY A 473 58.52 32.76 -18.93
C GLY A 473 58.83 34.26 -19.01
N GLU A 474 58.26 35.07 -18.11
CA GLU A 474 58.56 36.49 -18.01
C GLU A 474 60.02 36.77 -17.62
N GLU A 475 60.54 36.11 -16.59
CA GLU A 475 61.95 36.29 -16.20
C GLU A 475 62.91 35.74 -17.27
N GLN A 476 62.53 34.68 -18.01
CA GLN A 476 63.28 34.24 -19.20
C GLN A 476 63.27 35.28 -20.34
N ALA A 477 62.16 36.01 -20.54
CA ALA A 477 62.08 37.07 -21.55
C ALA A 477 62.91 38.29 -21.15
N LYS A 478 62.83 38.72 -19.88
CA LYS A 478 63.69 39.77 -19.29
C LYS A 478 65.18 39.37 -19.39
N PHE A 479 65.48 38.08 -19.25
CA PHE A 479 66.80 37.51 -19.50
C PHE A 479 67.30 37.71 -20.93
N ALA A 480 66.49 37.30 -21.90
CA ALA A 480 66.85 37.37 -23.30
C ALA A 480 67.04 38.83 -23.75
N ALA A 481 66.29 39.77 -23.19
CA ALA A 481 66.48 41.20 -23.39
C ALA A 481 67.85 41.66 -22.86
N LEU A 482 68.15 41.47 -21.57
CA LEU A 482 69.41 41.87 -20.95
C LEU A 482 70.64 41.21 -21.60
N ALA A 483 70.54 39.93 -21.97
CA ALA A 483 71.59 39.23 -22.70
C ALA A 483 71.86 39.86 -24.08
N LYS A 484 70.80 40.22 -24.80
CA LYS A 484 70.89 40.85 -26.12
C LYS A 484 71.38 42.30 -26.06
N GLU A 485 71.02 43.05 -25.02
CA GLU A 485 71.57 44.38 -24.72
C GLU A 485 73.07 44.30 -24.38
N LEU A 486 73.49 43.29 -23.61
CA LEU A 486 74.89 43.04 -23.29
C LEU A 486 75.69 42.60 -24.53
N GLU A 487 75.11 41.81 -25.43
CA GLU A 487 75.71 41.50 -26.74
C GLU A 487 75.79 42.74 -27.65
N ALA A 488 74.76 43.59 -27.68
CA ALA A 488 74.80 44.85 -28.44
C ALA A 488 75.87 45.81 -27.90
N ALA A 489 76.01 45.93 -26.58
CA ALA A 489 77.09 46.71 -25.94
C ALA A 489 78.48 46.12 -26.22
N ARG A 490 78.61 44.78 -26.26
CA ARG A 490 79.85 44.11 -26.70
C ARG A 490 80.15 44.37 -28.18
N ALA A 491 79.15 44.33 -29.05
CA ALA A 491 79.32 44.63 -30.47
C ALA A 491 79.81 46.07 -30.67
N GLN A 492 79.21 47.04 -29.97
CA GLN A 492 79.63 48.45 -29.96
C GLN A 492 81.05 48.67 -29.37
N LEU A 493 81.51 47.79 -28.48
CA LEU A 493 82.91 47.79 -28.00
C LEU A 493 83.89 47.12 -28.98
N SER A 494 83.40 46.28 -29.91
CA SER A 494 84.23 45.62 -30.92
C SER A 494 84.28 46.33 -32.28
N ASP A 495 83.24 47.12 -32.62
CA ASP A 495 83.18 47.91 -33.85
C ASP A 495 83.96 49.22 -33.67
N GLY A 496 85.19 49.25 -34.20
CA GLY A 496 86.28 50.12 -33.75
C GLY A 496 86.12 51.62 -34.05
N ARG A 497 85.31 52.34 -33.26
CA ARG A 497 85.18 53.82 -33.29
C ARG A 497 85.27 54.49 -31.91
N VAL A 498 86.16 54.00 -31.05
CA VAL A 498 86.40 54.59 -29.70
C VAL A 498 87.71 55.39 -29.69
N GLU A 499 87.73 56.57 -30.33
CA GLU A 499 88.89 57.47 -30.37
C GLU A 499 89.17 58.21 -29.04
N ASN A 500 88.68 57.71 -27.90
CA ASN A 500 88.91 58.32 -26.59
C ASN A 500 88.91 57.29 -25.45
N VAL A 501 90.00 57.22 -24.69
CA VAL A 501 90.15 56.30 -23.54
C VAL A 501 89.07 56.54 -22.47
N ARG A 502 88.59 57.79 -22.33
CA ARG A 502 87.50 58.14 -21.40
C ARG A 502 86.14 57.51 -21.75
N THR A 503 85.80 57.34 -23.03
CA THR A 503 84.52 56.70 -23.41
C THR A 503 84.60 55.19 -23.33
N GLY A 504 85.76 54.58 -23.59
CA GLY A 504 86.00 53.15 -23.34
C GLY A 504 85.74 52.74 -21.89
N ALA A 505 86.30 53.47 -20.92
CA ALA A 505 86.09 53.19 -19.50
C ALA A 505 84.62 53.32 -19.05
N VAL A 506 83.85 54.24 -19.65
CA VAL A 506 82.41 54.41 -19.38
C VAL A 506 81.59 53.27 -20.01
N ALA A 507 81.90 52.87 -21.24
CA ALA A 507 81.27 51.71 -21.88
C ALA A 507 81.59 50.40 -21.14
N GLU A 508 82.81 50.25 -20.61
CA GLU A 508 83.21 49.05 -19.88
C GLU A 508 82.62 48.99 -18.45
N THR A 509 82.46 50.13 -17.77
CA THR A 509 81.69 50.18 -16.50
C THR A 509 80.20 49.98 -16.71
N ALA A 510 79.61 50.49 -17.80
CA ALA A 510 78.23 50.15 -18.20
C ALA A 510 78.08 48.65 -18.51
N ALA A 511 79.02 48.05 -19.25
CA ALA A 511 79.05 46.63 -19.52
C ALA A 511 79.26 45.79 -18.24
N ALA A 512 80.03 46.27 -17.26
CA ALA A 512 80.15 45.65 -15.95
C ALA A 512 78.83 45.71 -15.15
N GLY A 513 78.13 46.85 -15.18
CA GLY A 513 76.79 47.00 -14.62
C GLY A 513 75.78 46.03 -15.25
N LEU A 514 75.76 45.91 -16.57
CA LEU A 514 74.92 44.94 -17.28
C LEU A 514 75.28 43.49 -16.93
N ARG A 515 76.57 43.14 -16.80
CA ARG A 515 77.01 41.81 -16.32
C ARG A 515 76.50 41.53 -14.90
N GLN A 516 76.53 42.52 -14.01
CA GLN A 516 76.11 42.39 -12.63
C GLN A 516 74.58 42.28 -12.50
N GLN A 517 73.82 43.05 -13.31
CA GLN A 517 72.36 42.92 -13.43
C GLN A 517 71.96 41.57 -14.01
N LEU A 518 72.67 41.08 -15.04
CA LEU A 518 72.41 39.79 -15.65
C LEU A 518 72.73 38.65 -14.67
N ALA A 519 73.81 38.72 -13.90
CA ALA A 519 74.12 37.76 -12.84
C ALA A 519 73.06 37.76 -11.72
N ALA A 520 72.64 38.92 -11.23
CA ALA A 520 71.58 39.05 -10.23
C ALA A 520 70.25 38.48 -10.73
N LYS A 521 69.89 38.76 -11.99
CA LYS A 521 68.75 38.11 -12.64
C LYS A 521 68.94 36.60 -12.75
N GLU A 522 70.15 36.09 -13.02
CA GLU A 522 70.39 34.65 -13.15
C GLU A 522 70.15 33.90 -11.84
N GLU A 523 70.32 34.58 -10.71
CA GLU A 523 69.99 34.08 -9.38
C GLU A 523 68.48 34.14 -9.10
N GLU A 524 67.79 35.22 -9.49
CA GLU A 524 66.31 35.27 -9.48
C GLU A 524 65.68 34.19 -10.39
N LEU A 525 66.23 33.96 -11.59
CA LEU A 525 65.75 32.95 -12.52
C LEU A 525 65.97 31.53 -11.97
N ARG A 526 67.12 31.27 -11.33
CA ARG A 526 67.36 30.00 -10.60
C ARG A 526 66.36 29.84 -9.46
N ARG A 527 66.10 30.89 -8.68
CA ARG A 527 65.14 30.90 -7.58
C ARG A 527 63.71 30.63 -8.05
N VAL A 528 63.20 31.37 -9.03
CA VAL A 528 61.83 31.18 -9.56
C VAL A 528 61.68 29.82 -10.24
N ARG A 529 62.73 29.28 -10.87
CA ARG A 529 62.76 27.88 -11.35
C ARG A 529 62.73 26.86 -10.20
N TYR A 530 63.42 27.10 -9.09
CA TYR A 530 63.38 26.24 -7.91
C TYR A 530 62.01 26.28 -7.21
N GLU A 531 61.43 27.46 -7.05
CA GLU A 531 60.07 27.66 -6.52
C GLU A 531 59.03 26.96 -7.43
N GLY A 532 59.14 27.12 -8.76
CA GLY A 532 58.30 26.42 -9.73
C GLY A 532 58.48 24.90 -9.76
N ALA A 533 59.71 24.39 -9.61
CA ALA A 533 59.99 22.96 -9.49
C ALA A 533 59.46 22.37 -8.17
N SER A 534 59.54 23.13 -7.08
CA SER A 534 58.94 22.77 -5.79
C SER A 534 57.41 22.70 -5.90
N ALA A 535 56.77 23.71 -6.48
CA ALA A 535 55.33 23.72 -6.74
C ALA A 535 54.89 22.57 -7.65
N GLN A 536 55.63 22.30 -8.74
CA GLN A 536 55.33 21.18 -9.62
C GLN A 536 55.47 19.82 -8.91
N LYS A 537 56.47 19.65 -8.04
CA LYS A 537 56.67 18.44 -7.23
C LYS A 537 55.62 18.28 -6.11
N GLN A 538 55.07 19.37 -5.60
CA GLN A 538 53.90 19.34 -4.71
C GLN A 538 52.64 18.93 -5.48
N LEU A 539 52.42 19.48 -6.69
CA LEU A 539 51.29 19.12 -7.55
C LEU A 539 51.38 17.65 -8.02
N GLU A 540 52.58 17.14 -8.30
CA GLU A 540 52.83 15.74 -8.67
C GLU A 540 52.49 14.79 -7.51
N LYS A 541 52.99 15.07 -6.28
CA LYS A 541 52.59 14.36 -5.06
C LYS A 541 51.09 14.47 -4.76
N ALA A 542 50.48 15.63 -5.06
CA ALA A 542 49.05 15.83 -4.93
C ALA A 542 48.27 14.95 -5.90
N ILE A 543 48.68 14.88 -7.18
CA ILE A 543 48.06 13.98 -8.16
C ILE A 543 48.17 12.53 -7.70
N GLU A 544 49.34 12.06 -7.25
CA GLU A 544 49.44 10.69 -6.72
C GLU A 544 48.55 10.46 -5.48
N ARG A 545 48.42 11.47 -4.61
CA ARG A 545 47.57 11.38 -3.41
C ARG A 545 46.09 11.32 -3.79
N LEU A 546 45.66 12.21 -4.69
CA LEU A 546 44.32 12.27 -5.24
C LEU A 546 43.98 11.01 -6.05
N GLN A 547 44.95 10.40 -6.73
CA GLN A 547 44.78 9.10 -7.39
C GLN A 547 44.56 7.99 -6.37
N ARG A 548 45.39 7.89 -5.31
CA ARG A 548 45.16 6.91 -4.23
C ARG A 548 43.84 7.14 -3.50
N GLU A 549 43.44 8.39 -3.29
CA GLU A 549 42.17 8.76 -2.66
C GLU A 549 40.99 8.45 -3.60
N VAL A 550 41.09 8.70 -4.91
CA VAL A 550 40.09 8.30 -5.91
C VAL A 550 40.00 6.78 -6.09
N ASP A 551 41.11 6.05 -6.06
CA ASP A 551 41.15 4.58 -6.14
C ASP A 551 40.56 3.96 -4.85
N ALA A 552 40.83 4.56 -3.68
CA ALA A 552 40.20 4.18 -2.42
C ALA A 552 38.69 4.48 -2.42
N SER A 553 38.26 5.67 -2.87
CA SER A 553 36.84 5.99 -3.04
C SER A 553 36.17 5.11 -4.10
N ALA A 554 36.86 4.74 -5.18
CA ALA A 554 36.33 3.86 -6.21
C ALA A 554 36.19 2.41 -5.71
N THR A 555 37.14 1.91 -4.92
CA THR A 555 37.02 0.59 -4.27
C THR A 555 35.97 0.58 -3.18
N GLU A 556 35.81 1.64 -2.38
CA GLU A 556 34.70 1.74 -1.41
C GLU A 556 33.35 1.94 -2.12
N ILE A 557 33.24 2.73 -3.19
CA ILE A 557 32.01 2.82 -4.01
C ILE A 557 31.68 1.47 -4.66
N ALA A 558 32.66 0.73 -5.15
CA ALA A 558 32.45 -0.62 -5.69
C ALA A 558 32.00 -1.61 -4.60
N ARG A 559 32.56 -1.49 -3.39
CA ARG A 559 32.19 -2.27 -2.21
C ARG A 559 30.81 -1.91 -1.66
N LEU A 560 30.44 -0.63 -1.65
CA LEU A 560 29.12 -0.13 -1.26
C LEU A 560 28.06 -0.56 -2.27
N LYS A 561 28.34 -0.46 -3.59
CA LYS A 561 27.46 -1.00 -4.64
C LYS A 561 27.33 -2.51 -4.56
N ALA A 562 28.43 -3.24 -4.40
CA ALA A 562 28.38 -4.68 -4.15
C ALA A 562 27.64 -5.03 -2.85
N GLY A 563 27.62 -4.12 -1.85
CA GLY A 563 26.79 -4.21 -0.65
C GLY A 563 25.30 -3.94 -0.91
N GLU A 564 24.98 -3.00 -1.80
CA GLU A 564 23.61 -2.66 -2.23
C GLU A 564 23.02 -3.76 -3.12
N ASP A 565 23.77 -4.28 -4.08
CA ASP A 565 23.47 -5.50 -4.85
C ASP A 565 23.39 -6.73 -3.95
N ALA A 566 24.26 -6.85 -2.93
CA ALA A 566 24.17 -7.89 -1.91
C ALA A 566 22.99 -7.70 -0.97
N LEU A 567 22.40 -6.51 -0.81
CA LEU A 567 21.13 -6.30 -0.10
C LEU A 567 19.92 -6.57 -1.01
N PHE A 568 20.07 -6.37 -2.31
CA PHE A 568 19.06 -6.75 -3.31
C PHE A 568 18.97 -8.27 -3.49
N THR A 569 20.10 -8.97 -3.44
CA THR A 569 20.20 -10.44 -3.55
C THR A 569 20.20 -11.17 -2.21
N ARG A 570 20.61 -10.51 -1.11
CA ARG A 570 20.33 -10.92 0.27
C ARG A 570 19.33 -9.97 0.94
N LEU A 571 18.09 -10.03 0.46
CA LEU A 571 17.06 -10.40 1.41
C LEU A 571 17.54 -11.71 2.06
N PRO A 572 17.91 -11.72 3.36
CA PRO A 572 18.49 -12.92 3.95
C PRO A 572 17.50 -14.08 3.81
N PRO A 573 17.97 -15.32 3.55
CA PRO A 573 17.09 -16.48 3.56
C PRO A 573 16.35 -16.46 4.89
N VAL A 574 15.02 -16.52 4.82
CA VAL A 574 14.13 -15.84 5.76
C VAL A 574 14.03 -16.61 7.09
N ALA A 575 15.13 -16.79 7.81
CA ALA A 575 15.32 -17.89 8.76
C ALA A 575 14.36 -17.91 9.97
N ARG A 576 13.67 -16.80 10.26
CA ARG A 576 12.54 -16.75 11.21
C ARG A 576 11.17 -16.77 10.55
N ALA A 577 10.93 -16.06 9.45
CA ALA A 577 9.59 -16.05 8.82
C ALA A 577 9.35 -17.23 7.86
N ALA A 578 10.40 -17.93 7.42
CA ALA A 578 10.33 -19.22 6.74
C ALA A 578 10.04 -20.34 7.74
N THR A 579 10.70 -20.38 8.91
CA THR A 579 10.30 -21.34 9.97
C THR A 579 8.90 -21.06 10.48
N ILE A 580 8.51 -19.79 10.67
CA ILE A 580 7.11 -19.44 10.96
C ILE A 580 6.18 -19.84 9.80
N GLN A 581 6.58 -19.74 8.52
CA GLN A 581 5.73 -20.18 7.41
C GLN A 581 5.66 -21.72 7.29
N GLU A 582 6.73 -22.45 7.60
CA GLU A 582 6.74 -23.91 7.73
C GLU A 582 5.87 -24.37 8.91
N ASP A 583 5.91 -23.68 10.06
CA ASP A 583 5.03 -23.88 11.22
C ASP A 583 3.56 -23.62 10.85
N LEU A 584 3.27 -22.49 10.17
CA LEU A 584 1.94 -22.13 9.69
C LEU A 584 1.42 -23.16 8.66
N GLU A 585 2.28 -23.69 7.81
CA GLU A 585 1.94 -24.77 6.88
C GLU A 585 1.74 -26.12 7.57
N ALA A 586 2.56 -26.46 8.58
CA ALA A 586 2.41 -27.66 9.39
C ALA A 586 1.07 -27.63 10.15
N LEU A 587 0.74 -26.50 10.78
CA LEU A 587 -0.57 -26.25 11.39
C LEU A 587 -1.71 -26.38 10.36
N ARG A 588 -1.53 -25.84 9.14
CA ARG A 588 -2.51 -26.00 8.04
C ARG A 588 -2.60 -27.43 7.51
N ARG A 589 -1.57 -28.27 7.58
CA ARG A 589 -1.63 -29.71 7.25
C ARG A 589 -2.38 -30.46 8.36
N ALA A 590 -1.94 -30.32 9.61
CA ALA A 590 -2.55 -30.98 10.77
C ALA A 590 -4.04 -30.63 10.96
N LEU A 591 -4.44 -29.39 10.68
CA LEU A 591 -5.85 -28.98 10.70
C LEU A 591 -6.67 -29.69 9.59
N ARG A 592 -6.11 -29.83 8.38
CA ARG A 592 -6.77 -30.51 7.25
C ARG A 592 -6.88 -32.03 7.49
N GLU A 593 -5.84 -32.67 7.99
CA GLU A 593 -5.85 -34.10 8.31
C GLU A 593 -6.84 -34.43 9.43
N ARG A 594 -6.90 -33.60 10.49
CA ARG A 594 -7.89 -33.77 11.57
C ARG A 594 -9.33 -33.56 11.09
N ILE A 595 -9.57 -32.63 10.16
CA ILE A 595 -10.89 -32.45 9.53
C ILE A 595 -11.25 -33.65 8.64
N ALA A 596 -10.30 -34.19 7.86
CA ALA A 596 -10.53 -35.36 7.01
C ALA A 596 -10.84 -36.61 7.83
N ASN A 597 -10.04 -36.89 8.87
CA ASN A 597 -10.25 -38.06 9.74
C ASN A 597 -11.55 -38.00 10.54
N ALA A 598 -12.07 -36.80 10.83
CA ALA A 598 -13.38 -36.63 11.47
C ALA A 598 -14.58 -36.98 10.55
N GLY A 599 -14.38 -37.06 9.23
CA GLY A 599 -15.41 -37.46 8.27
C GLY A 599 -15.44 -38.95 7.92
N GLY A 600 -14.44 -39.73 8.35
CA GLY A 600 -14.15 -41.07 7.83
C GLY A 600 -14.59 -42.25 8.69
N TYR A 601 -15.86 -42.34 9.11
CA TYR A 601 -16.35 -43.47 9.91
C TYR A 601 -17.77 -43.96 9.54
N SER A 602 -17.92 -44.53 8.34
CA SER A 602 -19.07 -45.41 8.02
C SER A 602 -18.87 -46.29 6.77
N HIS A 603 -18.23 -47.45 6.95
CA HIS A 603 -18.49 -48.61 6.10
C HIS A 603 -18.28 -49.91 6.90
N THR A 604 -19.34 -50.71 6.96
CA THR A 604 -19.37 -52.07 7.54
C THR A 604 -20.27 -52.90 6.65
N ASP A 605 -19.74 -54.00 6.12
CA ASP A 605 -20.34 -54.70 4.99
C ASP A 605 -21.74 -55.29 5.27
N HIS A 606 -22.48 -55.53 4.19
CA HIS A 606 -23.63 -56.43 4.20
C HIS A 606 -23.40 -57.55 3.18
N HIS A 607 -23.38 -58.78 3.67
CA HIS A 607 -23.42 -59.99 2.86
C HIS A 607 -24.76 -60.71 3.06
N GLN A 608 -25.53 -60.78 1.97
CA GLN A 608 -26.34 -61.94 1.61
C GLN A 608 -25.50 -62.84 0.67
N PRO A 609 -25.84 -64.12 0.40
CA PRO A 609 -27.19 -64.70 0.47
C PRO A 609 -27.29 -66.15 1.03
N SER A 610 -28.51 -66.71 1.05
CA SER A 610 -28.80 -67.97 0.34
C SER A 610 -30.32 -68.18 0.16
N HIS A 611 -30.69 -69.07 -0.76
CA HIS A 611 -32.08 -69.47 -1.07
C HIS A 611 -32.50 -70.72 -0.28
N TYR A 612 -33.81 -70.87 -0.06
CA TYR A 612 -34.57 -72.09 -0.39
C TYR A 612 -36.04 -71.69 -0.68
N GLY A 613 -36.83 -72.56 -1.31
CA GLY A 613 -38.22 -72.26 -1.70
C GLY A 613 -39.09 -73.51 -1.88
N LEU A 614 -40.30 -73.32 -2.44
CA LEU A 614 -41.42 -74.28 -2.56
C LEU A 614 -42.12 -74.57 -1.20
N ALA A 615 -43.45 -74.67 -1.09
CA ALA A 615 -44.57 -74.37 -2.01
C ALA A 615 -45.91 -74.32 -1.22
N THR A 616 -47.03 -74.21 -1.95
CA THR A 616 -48.43 -74.47 -1.54
C THR A 616 -49.12 -73.53 -0.51
N ALA A 617 -50.23 -72.96 -0.97
CA ALA A 617 -51.31 -72.33 -0.19
C ALA A 617 -52.46 -73.38 0.02
N PRO A 618 -53.68 -73.09 0.56
CA PRO A 618 -54.27 -71.77 0.82
C PRO A 618 -55.23 -71.58 2.03
N ALA A 619 -55.69 -70.32 2.16
CA ALA A 619 -57.06 -69.87 2.52
C ALA A 619 -57.52 -69.73 4.00
N VAL A 620 -58.56 -68.88 4.15
CA VAL A 620 -59.44 -68.62 5.33
C VAL A 620 -58.71 -67.90 6.50
N ALA A 621 -58.88 -66.59 6.76
CA ALA A 621 -60.07 -65.79 7.16
C ALA A 621 -60.59 -66.10 8.60
N GLY A 622 -61.11 -65.15 9.38
CA GLY A 622 -61.26 -63.69 9.20
C GLY A 622 -62.11 -63.07 10.34
N GLY A 623 -62.31 -61.74 10.34
CA GLY A 623 -63.10 -60.99 11.35
C GLY A 623 -62.33 -60.68 12.66
N GLY A 624 -62.63 -59.63 13.42
CA GLY A 624 -63.74 -58.64 13.35
C GLY A 624 -64.81 -58.90 14.42
N GLY A 625 -65.35 -57.90 15.14
CA GLY A 625 -65.07 -56.46 15.14
C GLY A 625 -66.09 -55.68 16.00
N GLY A 626 -65.84 -54.39 16.26
CA GLY A 626 -66.76 -53.50 17.00
C GLY A 626 -66.89 -53.79 18.51
N GLY A 627 -67.47 -52.91 19.31
CA GLY A 627 -67.98 -51.55 19.05
C GLY A 627 -68.62 -51.01 20.33
N GLY A 628 -68.61 -49.69 20.58
CA GLY A 628 -69.11 -49.15 21.85
C GLY A 628 -69.75 -47.77 21.75
N THR A 629 -70.85 -47.58 22.49
CA THR A 629 -71.44 -46.29 22.86
C THR A 629 -72.31 -46.42 24.12
N SER A 630 -72.04 -45.56 25.11
CA SER A 630 -72.96 -44.82 26.00
C SER A 630 -74.28 -45.46 26.47
N LEU A 631 -74.52 -45.70 27.78
CA LEU A 631 -74.74 -44.76 28.92
C LEU A 631 -76.05 -43.97 28.87
N PRO A 632 -76.66 -43.57 30.02
CA PRO A 632 -76.32 -43.89 31.43
C PRO A 632 -76.94 -45.25 31.87
N ALA A 633 -77.23 -45.66 33.13
CA ALA A 633 -77.23 -45.10 34.50
C ALA A 633 -77.13 -46.27 35.54
N LEU A 634 -77.04 -46.15 36.88
CA LEU A 634 -76.91 -45.03 37.83
C LEU A 634 -76.20 -45.51 39.14
N GLN A 635 -76.75 -45.19 40.33
CA GLN A 635 -76.33 -45.48 41.72
C GLN A 635 -77.12 -46.70 42.32
N THR A 636 -76.74 -47.42 43.39
CA THR A 636 -75.67 -47.30 44.43
C THR A 636 -75.51 -48.63 45.21
N GLY A 637 -74.42 -48.79 45.97
CA GLY A 637 -74.51 -49.42 47.30
C GLY A 637 -74.11 -50.90 47.46
N SER A 638 -72.80 -51.14 47.63
CA SER A 638 -72.25 -52.22 48.47
C SER A 638 -72.20 -51.72 49.95
N PRO A 639 -71.96 -52.56 51.01
CA PRO A 639 -71.27 -53.85 50.97
C PRO A 639 -71.78 -55.00 51.89
N GLN A 640 -71.11 -56.14 51.70
CA GLN A 640 -70.76 -57.23 52.64
C GLN A 640 -71.21 -57.17 54.11
N SER A 641 -71.54 -58.34 54.66
CA SER A 641 -71.04 -58.77 55.97
C SER A 641 -70.78 -60.30 56.00
N GLN A 642 -69.85 -60.74 56.85
CA GLN A 642 -69.63 -62.15 57.18
C GLN A 642 -69.65 -62.32 58.71
N GLY A 643 -70.25 -63.42 59.17
CA GLY A 643 -69.64 -64.25 60.21
C GLY A 643 -69.95 -63.96 61.69
N ARG A 644 -70.57 -64.98 62.30
CA ARG A 644 -70.52 -65.38 63.73
C ARG A 644 -71.34 -64.60 64.78
N ALA A 645 -71.70 -65.38 65.80
CA ALA A 645 -72.50 -65.12 67.01
C ALA A 645 -71.67 -65.67 68.22
N PRO A 646 -72.17 -65.96 69.45
CA PRO A 646 -73.55 -65.91 69.97
C PRO A 646 -73.72 -65.13 71.31
N PRO A 647 -74.21 -65.68 72.46
CA PRO A 647 -75.53 -65.38 73.07
C PRO A 647 -75.36 -64.82 74.52
N PRO A 648 -76.30 -64.95 75.52
CA PRO A 648 -77.71 -65.39 75.54
C PRO A 648 -78.69 -64.47 76.32
N GLY A 649 -79.99 -64.81 76.34
CA GLY A 649 -80.96 -64.26 77.32
C GLY A 649 -82.45 -64.41 76.93
N ALA A 650 -83.24 -65.11 77.75
CA ALA A 650 -84.72 -65.28 77.68
C ALA A 650 -85.18 -66.01 78.97
N PRO A 651 -86.50 -66.22 79.26
CA PRO A 651 -87.76 -65.59 78.83
C PRO A 651 -88.41 -64.90 80.09
N PRO A 652 -89.74 -64.88 80.41
CA PRO A 652 -91.01 -65.11 79.69
C PRO A 652 -91.91 -63.84 79.67
N GLU A 653 -93.19 -63.79 79.26
CA GLU A 653 -94.40 -64.51 79.72
C GLU A 653 -95.34 -64.99 78.58
N ARG A 654 -96.51 -65.55 78.93
CA ARG A 654 -97.47 -66.23 78.04
C ARG A 654 -98.95 -65.94 78.42
N PRO A 655 -99.98 -66.46 77.71
CA PRO A 655 -101.19 -65.69 77.35
C PRO A 655 -102.36 -65.93 78.32
N PRO A 656 -103.63 -65.64 77.94
CA PRO A 656 -104.41 -66.77 77.40
C PRO A 656 -105.59 -66.47 76.41
N HIS A 657 -106.02 -67.54 75.73
CA HIS A 657 -107.40 -67.83 75.23
C HIS A 657 -108.00 -67.08 74.01
N LEU A 658 -108.97 -67.63 73.24
CA LEU A 658 -109.44 -69.02 72.93
C LEU A 658 -110.40 -69.02 71.70
N ARG A 659 -110.38 -70.10 70.88
CA ARG A 659 -111.55 -70.74 70.17
C ARG A 659 -112.36 -69.96 69.11
N ASN A 660 -113.20 -70.59 68.27
CA ASN A 660 -113.12 -71.87 67.50
C ASN A 660 -114.35 -72.02 66.59
N LYS A 661 -114.15 -72.46 65.33
CA LYS A 661 -115.12 -73.23 64.51
C LYS A 661 -116.47 -72.51 64.21
N THR A 662 -117.36 -72.95 63.32
CA THR A 662 -117.54 -74.19 62.51
C THR A 662 -118.02 -73.73 61.10
N ARG A 663 -118.17 -74.58 60.06
CA ARG A 663 -118.44 -76.02 60.03
C ARG A 663 -117.71 -76.70 58.86
#